data_AF-A0A1H2BAV8-F1
#
_entry.id   AF-A0A1H2BAV8-F1
#
_cell.length_a   1.000
_cell.length_b   1.000
_cell.length_c   1.000
_cell.angle_alpha   90.00
_cell.angle_beta   90.00
_cell.angle_gamma   90.00
#
_symmetry.space_group_name_H-M   'P 1'
#
loop_
_entity.id
_entity.type
_entity.pdbx_description
1 polymer ?
#
loop_
_entity_poly.entity_id
_entity_poly.type
_entity_poly.pdbx_seq_one_letter_code
_entity_poly.pdbx_strand_id
1 'polypeptide(L)'
;MKTRWRTAVAYGAAAGLLVTSVAAAFAGQPSGPDDDPAAASEPAQTRGAAAAENGYRNVGYFTQWGIYGRDFLVQDLDLTGAASDLTHLNYAFANIHPDTLTCFEANRPNGPKDSPAEGDYAGDAWADYGRGFAAGDSVDGVGDTWDQPLAGNFNQIKELKAKYPHLKALVSIGGWTWSRHFSRAAATPESRERFVSSCVDQFLRGNLPVIDGRGGPGAAAGVFDGFDIDWEWPGVPEDLQHPGNHWSPDDKENFTALLAEFRRQLDALGAETGESYELSAFLPANPVLVDAGWDVTQIFDSLDFGNVQGYDLHGTWRPDLAGHQANTHDDPANPLPDGQRFSVDAAMSYYVDRGVPPSQLTVGIPLYGRGWTGVTDGGTHGAWQPATGAAPGEFPEEPGTDRYRNLRGGQIFHDEEVLASWSYDGTEFWSFDDPWLVDKKADYITAGGFGGAMWWDLAGDHQNELVGLMGSRLATGGPDDPGGGDASGGDVSGGDVSGGEGGGPEGCTEPAWDRATVYVGGDRVSHDGHHWTARHWTQGDTPAPSEWGPWRDDGACSGGTDTGTDVGAVAGTETGSETGSETGAETGGDTGSETGGDAGTEAGSETGTEDGGEPGGPGDPGHRWLTGYWHNFDNGSTVLRVSQVPAAYNLLAIAFADNLAGTPGGITFNLDTGGLGGYTVDQFKADVAARQAAGGSVVISVGGQNGHVNVTNATEAANFAQTTWALMQEYGFDGVDIDLEHGINATYMEQALRQLRTLAGADLIVTMAPQTIDFQAPTYEYYKLALAIRDILTIVNMQYYNSGTMMGCNQQVYGQGTVDFLTAQACIQLQAGLAPHQVGLGLPATSQAAGGGYQSPSNVTAALDCLATATRCGSFVPAEPWGPIGGAMTWSVNWDATNGYQFANTLGAYLGTG
;
A
#
# COMPACT_ATOMS: atom_id res chain seq x y z
N MET A 1 32.36 27.75 -59.40
CA MET A 1 31.13 28.57 -59.28
C MET A 1 30.92 28.87 -57.79
N LYS A 2 30.69 30.14 -57.43
CA LYS A 2 29.44 30.67 -56.82
C LYS A 2 29.08 30.02 -55.46
N THR A 3 29.04 30.73 -54.32
CA THR A 3 29.35 32.16 -54.05
C THR A 3 29.76 32.35 -52.57
N ARG A 4 30.57 33.39 -52.26
CA ARG A 4 30.87 33.87 -50.89
C ARG A 4 30.09 35.16 -50.61
N TRP A 5 30.01 35.57 -49.32
CA TRP A 5 30.26 36.92 -48.74
C TRP A 5 29.40 37.07 -47.44
N ARG A 6 30.03 37.25 -46.26
CA ARG A 6 30.18 38.52 -45.48
C ARG A 6 28.86 39.01 -44.85
N THR A 7 28.83 39.51 -43.62
CA THR A 7 29.73 40.53 -43.03
C THR A 7 29.89 40.39 -41.51
N ALA A 8 30.95 40.96 -40.94
CA ALA A 8 31.20 41.03 -39.49
C ALA A 8 31.47 42.48 -39.06
N VAL A 9 31.21 42.80 -37.77
CA VAL A 9 31.72 43.99 -37.08
C VAL A 9 32.09 43.58 -35.66
N ALA A 10 33.23 44.05 -35.16
CA ALA A 10 33.61 43.96 -33.75
C ALA A 10 34.33 45.26 -33.33
N TYR A 11 33.95 45.76 -32.15
CA TYR A 11 34.62 46.80 -31.35
C TYR A 11 34.23 46.48 -29.89
N GLY A 12 35.02 46.78 -28.86
CA GLY A 12 36.32 47.46 -28.79
C GLY A 12 36.46 48.02 -27.37
N ALA A 13 37.48 47.58 -26.62
CA ALA A 13 37.52 47.71 -25.14
C ALA A 13 38.25 48.98 -24.62
N ALA A 14 38.51 48.99 -23.30
CA ALA A 14 39.28 49.94 -22.48
C ALA A 14 38.50 51.15 -21.88
N ALA A 15 38.82 51.69 -20.69
CA ALA A 15 39.63 51.21 -19.54
C ALA A 15 39.46 52.15 -18.32
N GLY A 16 39.91 51.73 -17.12
CA GLY A 16 40.06 52.61 -15.94
C GLY A 16 40.73 51.92 -14.74
N LEU A 17 41.82 52.48 -14.20
CA LEU A 17 42.59 51.97 -13.05
C LEU A 17 42.50 52.91 -11.83
N LEU A 18 42.77 52.37 -10.62
CA LEU A 18 43.66 52.88 -9.53
C LEU A 18 43.35 52.02 -8.25
N VAL A 19 44.24 51.23 -7.63
CA VAL A 19 45.55 51.48 -6.93
C VAL A 19 45.31 52.18 -5.56
N THR A 20 45.75 51.66 -4.39
CA THR A 20 47.17 51.47 -3.93
C THR A 20 47.34 50.50 -2.71
N SER A 21 48.58 50.02 -2.47
CA SER A 21 49.16 49.16 -1.38
C SER A 21 48.94 49.64 0.08
N VAL A 22 49.23 48.92 1.19
CA VAL A 22 50.47 48.22 1.72
C VAL A 22 50.02 47.19 2.82
N ALA A 23 50.54 45.98 3.14
CA ALA A 23 51.78 45.16 3.00
C ALA A 23 52.71 45.02 4.27
N ALA A 24 52.67 43.86 4.97
CA ALA A 24 53.72 43.24 5.82
C ALA A 24 53.19 41.86 6.34
N ALA A 25 53.83 40.68 6.35
CA ALA A 25 55.23 40.19 6.21
C ALA A 25 55.94 39.81 7.53
N PHE A 26 56.12 38.50 7.75
CA PHE A 26 57.19 37.86 8.54
C PHE A 26 57.59 36.54 7.86
N ALA A 27 58.79 36.01 8.14
CA ALA A 27 59.44 35.00 7.29
C ALA A 27 60.13 33.86 8.07
N GLY A 28 60.24 32.70 7.42
CA GLY A 28 61.11 31.57 7.75
C GLY A 28 61.67 30.97 6.45
N GLN A 29 62.89 30.43 6.48
CA GLN A 29 63.60 29.94 5.28
C GLN A 29 63.47 28.42 5.06
N PRO A 30 63.66 27.94 3.81
CA PRO A 30 63.50 26.53 3.46
C PRO A 30 64.79 25.71 3.64
N SER A 31 64.61 24.40 3.86
CA SER A 31 65.66 23.38 3.75
C SER A 31 65.07 22.00 3.44
N GLY A 32 65.79 21.22 2.64
CA GLY A 32 65.60 19.79 2.39
C GLY A 32 66.90 19.23 1.76
N PRO A 33 66.95 17.96 1.33
CA PRO A 33 65.90 16.94 1.31
C PRO A 33 66.29 15.69 2.13
N ASP A 34 65.72 14.55 1.73
CA ASP A 34 66.16 13.15 1.93
C ASP A 34 65.66 12.35 3.15
N ASP A 35 65.26 11.12 2.80
CA ASP A 35 65.07 9.86 3.52
C ASP A 35 64.05 9.70 4.68
N ASP A 36 63.06 8.85 4.40
CA ASP A 36 62.14 8.15 5.31
C ASP A 36 62.88 7.14 6.21
N PRO A 37 62.31 6.78 7.38
CA PRO A 37 61.88 5.39 7.49
C PRO A 37 60.57 5.16 8.27
N ALA A 38 59.57 4.63 7.58
CA ALA A 38 58.68 3.55 7.99
C ALA A 38 58.23 3.54 9.46
N ALA A 39 57.17 4.29 9.77
CA ALA A 39 56.27 3.93 10.86
C ALA A 39 55.52 2.64 10.49
N ALA A 40 55.37 1.72 11.43
CA ALA A 40 54.77 0.41 11.16
C ALA A 40 53.27 0.51 10.86
N SER A 41 52.81 -0.27 9.87
CA SER A 41 51.40 -0.58 9.72
C SER A 41 50.94 -1.48 10.86
N GLU A 42 49.92 -1.04 11.60
CA GLU A 42 49.07 -1.98 12.33
C GLU A 42 48.30 -2.83 11.31
N PRO A 43 48.01 -4.11 11.59
CA PRO A 43 47.24 -4.94 10.68
C PRO A 43 45.84 -4.34 10.54
N ALA A 44 45.32 -4.30 9.31
CA ALA A 44 43.94 -3.94 9.07
C ALA A 44 43.04 -4.88 9.90
N GLN A 45 42.22 -4.29 10.79
CA GLN A 45 41.14 -5.04 11.39
C GLN A 45 40.16 -5.38 10.26
N THR A 46 39.97 -6.67 9.99
CA THR A 46 38.83 -7.12 9.19
C THR A 46 37.58 -6.58 9.86
N ARG A 47 36.86 -5.67 9.19
CA ARG A 47 35.54 -5.26 9.64
C ARG A 47 34.70 -6.54 9.75
N GLY A 48 34.20 -6.84 10.95
CA GLY A 48 33.09 -7.77 11.04
C GLY A 48 31.92 -7.14 10.30
N ALA A 49 31.24 -7.91 9.45
CA ALA A 49 30.01 -7.44 8.83
C ALA A 49 29.05 -6.98 9.93
N ALA A 50 28.29 -5.91 9.67
CA ALA A 50 27.18 -5.54 10.54
C ALA A 50 26.22 -6.72 10.56
N ALA A 51 26.01 -7.30 11.75
CA ALA A 51 25.25 -8.54 11.88
C ALA A 51 23.76 -8.25 11.70
N ALA A 52 23.24 -8.53 10.51
CA ALA A 52 21.85 -8.94 10.37
C ALA A 52 21.61 -10.15 11.29
N GLU A 53 20.45 -10.25 11.93
CA GLU A 53 20.27 -11.16 13.08
C GLU A 53 20.49 -12.66 12.74
N ASN A 54 20.34 -13.03 11.46
CA ASN A 54 20.62 -14.38 10.92
C ASN A 54 21.76 -14.40 9.86
N GLY A 55 22.58 -13.34 9.77
CA GLY A 55 23.74 -13.24 8.86
C GLY A 55 23.44 -12.92 7.38
N TYR A 56 22.25 -13.27 6.87
CA TYR A 56 21.80 -12.88 5.52
C TYR A 56 21.13 -11.51 5.47
N ARG A 57 21.14 -10.89 4.29
CA ARG A 57 20.38 -9.67 3.98
C ARG A 57 19.09 -9.98 3.20
N ASN A 58 18.05 -9.21 3.47
CA ASN A 58 16.82 -9.19 2.68
C ASN A 58 16.54 -7.72 2.35
N VAL A 59 16.85 -7.32 1.12
CA VAL A 59 16.98 -5.92 0.68
C VAL A 59 15.83 -5.55 -0.24
N GLY A 60 14.89 -4.72 0.21
CA GLY A 60 13.73 -4.34 -0.59
C GLY A 60 13.84 -2.93 -1.15
N TYR A 61 13.64 -2.74 -2.46
CA TYR A 61 13.52 -1.40 -3.03
C TYR A 61 12.10 -0.84 -2.85
N PHE A 62 11.98 0.33 -2.23
CA PHE A 62 10.73 1.09 -2.14
C PHE A 62 10.80 2.28 -3.10
N THR A 63 9.85 2.38 -4.02
CA THR A 63 9.83 3.44 -5.04
C THR A 63 9.11 4.69 -4.54
N GLN A 64 9.76 5.85 -4.67
CA GLN A 64 9.25 7.20 -4.31
C GLN A 64 7.86 7.45 -4.88
N TRP A 65 7.65 7.06 -6.14
CA TRP A 65 6.39 7.19 -6.87
C TRP A 65 5.38 6.05 -6.61
N GLY A 66 5.70 5.10 -5.73
CA GLY A 66 4.83 4.00 -5.32
C GLY A 66 3.51 4.47 -4.71
N ILE A 67 3.54 5.61 -4.03
CA ILE A 67 2.39 6.24 -3.35
C ILE A 67 1.32 6.84 -4.28
N TYR A 68 1.47 6.66 -5.60
CA TYR A 68 0.55 7.16 -6.62
C TYR A 68 -0.15 5.98 -7.33
N GLY A 69 0.01 5.83 -8.65
CA GLY A 69 -0.70 4.82 -9.45
C GLY A 69 -0.37 3.36 -9.12
N ARG A 70 0.65 3.10 -8.29
CA ARG A 70 0.98 1.75 -7.79
C ARG A 70 0.26 1.40 -6.48
N ASP A 71 -0.34 2.40 -5.83
CA ASP A 71 -1.14 2.28 -4.60
C ASP A 71 -0.41 1.46 -3.53
N PHE A 72 0.78 1.95 -3.14
CA PHE A 72 1.66 1.31 -2.16
C PHE A 72 2.38 2.36 -1.30
N LEU A 73 2.11 2.33 0.00
CA LEU A 73 2.63 3.23 1.02
C LEU A 73 3.69 2.54 1.88
N VAL A 74 4.52 3.31 2.59
CA VAL A 74 5.51 2.75 3.53
C VAL A 74 4.82 1.94 4.66
N GLN A 75 3.58 2.29 5.00
CA GLN A 75 2.72 1.56 5.93
C GLN A 75 2.34 0.15 5.45
N ASP A 76 2.27 -0.12 4.15
CA ASP A 76 1.98 -1.47 3.65
C ASP A 76 3.08 -2.48 4.04
N LEU A 77 4.31 -2.01 4.26
CA LEU A 77 5.40 -2.86 4.77
C LEU A 77 5.15 -3.32 6.21
N ASP A 78 4.45 -2.53 7.01
CA ASP A 78 4.00 -2.89 8.35
C ASP A 78 2.75 -3.78 8.29
N LEU A 79 1.73 -3.38 7.53
CA LEU A 79 0.44 -4.07 7.44
C LEU A 79 0.55 -5.48 6.82
N THR A 80 1.49 -5.69 5.89
CA THR A 80 1.79 -7.01 5.30
C THR A 80 2.84 -7.79 6.09
N GLY A 81 3.45 -7.18 7.11
CA GLY A 81 4.53 -7.77 7.90
C GLY A 81 5.93 -7.72 7.26
N ALA A 82 6.06 -7.31 5.99
CA ALA A 82 7.32 -7.30 5.23
C ALA A 82 8.47 -6.54 5.91
N ALA A 83 8.19 -5.49 6.69
CA ALA A 83 9.18 -4.77 7.48
C ALA A 83 9.84 -5.60 8.59
N SER A 84 9.23 -6.74 8.95
CA SER A 84 9.78 -7.74 9.87
C SER A 84 10.77 -8.68 9.18
N ASP A 85 10.51 -9.02 7.91
CA ASP A 85 11.33 -9.93 7.10
C ASP A 85 12.47 -9.22 6.35
N LEU A 86 12.31 -7.93 6.06
CA LEU A 86 13.34 -7.07 5.49
C LEU A 86 14.40 -6.71 6.53
N THR A 87 15.67 -6.75 6.12
CA THR A 87 16.77 -6.15 6.91
C THR A 87 17.22 -4.81 6.35
N HIS A 88 16.99 -4.57 5.05
CA HIS A 88 17.32 -3.31 4.38
C HIS A 88 16.16 -2.82 3.49
N LEU A 89 16.00 -1.50 3.45
CA LEU A 89 15.04 -0.77 2.62
C LEU A 89 15.82 0.23 1.75
N ASN A 90 15.96 -0.05 0.46
CA ASN A 90 16.61 0.87 -0.48
C ASN A 90 15.55 1.81 -1.05
N TYR A 91 15.63 3.10 -0.72
CA TYR A 91 14.68 4.11 -1.19
C TYR A 91 15.06 4.61 -2.59
N ALA A 92 14.24 4.30 -3.59
CA ALA A 92 14.44 4.62 -5.00
C ALA A 92 13.65 5.88 -5.40
N PHE A 93 14.27 7.02 -5.71
CA PHE A 93 15.71 7.30 -5.76
C PHE A 93 15.99 8.75 -5.33
N ALA A 94 17.27 9.06 -5.15
CA ALA A 94 17.81 10.42 -5.18
C ALA A 94 18.56 10.69 -6.50
N ASN A 95 18.67 11.96 -6.90
CA ASN A 95 19.19 12.37 -8.21
C ASN A 95 20.42 13.31 -8.11
N ILE A 96 21.19 13.43 -9.19
CA ILE A 96 22.40 14.24 -9.29
C ILE A 96 22.12 15.51 -10.12
N HIS A 97 22.25 16.68 -9.49
CA HIS A 97 21.91 17.96 -10.11
C HIS A 97 22.87 18.27 -11.29
N PRO A 98 22.35 18.54 -12.50
CA PRO A 98 23.17 18.62 -13.72
C PRO A 98 24.23 19.72 -13.72
N ASP A 99 23.98 20.89 -13.10
CA ASP A 99 24.97 21.97 -13.07
C ASP A 99 25.99 21.87 -11.92
N THR A 100 25.52 21.67 -10.68
CA THR A 100 26.35 21.67 -9.47
C THR A 100 27.09 20.35 -9.23
N LEU A 101 26.57 19.23 -9.74
CA LEU A 101 27.05 17.87 -9.46
C LEU A 101 27.01 17.58 -7.96
N THR A 102 25.79 17.69 -7.41
CA THR A 102 25.43 17.48 -6.01
C THR A 102 24.16 16.63 -5.96
N CYS A 103 23.88 15.96 -4.84
CA CYS A 103 22.50 15.61 -4.51
C CYS A 103 21.64 16.88 -4.46
N PHE A 104 20.34 16.75 -4.71
CA PHE A 104 19.35 17.82 -4.63
C PHE A 104 17.97 17.24 -4.37
N GLU A 105 17.00 18.11 -4.05
CA GLU A 105 15.57 17.78 -4.08
C GLU A 105 14.84 18.75 -5.01
N ALA A 106 13.74 18.30 -5.60
CA ALA A 106 12.86 19.11 -6.45
C ALA A 106 11.44 18.55 -6.45
N ASN A 107 10.46 19.38 -6.85
CA ASN A 107 9.13 18.92 -7.26
C ASN A 107 9.04 19.04 -8.78
N ARG A 108 9.48 18.00 -9.48
CA ARG A 108 9.59 17.98 -10.96
C ARG A 108 9.51 16.56 -11.52
N PRO A 109 8.49 16.23 -12.35
CA PRO A 109 8.40 14.93 -12.98
C PRO A 109 9.50 14.72 -14.02
N ASN A 110 9.72 13.44 -14.39
CA ASN A 110 10.53 13.05 -15.54
C ASN A 110 10.10 13.79 -16.82
N GLY A 111 11.06 13.96 -17.73
CA GLY A 111 10.82 14.35 -19.12
C GLY A 111 10.13 13.23 -19.92
N PRO A 112 10.03 13.38 -21.25
CA PRO A 112 9.49 12.34 -22.11
C PRO A 112 10.30 11.03 -21.98
N LYS A 113 9.59 9.90 -21.92
CA LYS A 113 10.20 8.57 -21.82
C LYS A 113 11.17 8.27 -22.96
N ASP A 114 12.27 7.60 -22.63
CA ASP A 114 13.39 7.23 -23.50
C ASP A 114 14.09 8.44 -24.16
N SER A 115 13.88 9.66 -23.63
CA SER A 115 14.51 10.86 -24.17
C SER A 115 15.87 11.14 -23.53
N PRO A 116 16.86 11.69 -24.27
CA PRO A 116 18.20 12.04 -23.75
C PRO A 116 18.28 13.07 -22.60
N ALA A 117 17.16 13.39 -21.94
CA ALA A 117 17.06 14.29 -20.80
C ALA A 117 15.87 13.91 -19.89
N GLU A 118 15.50 12.62 -19.84
CA GLU A 118 14.35 12.15 -19.07
C GLU A 118 14.48 12.44 -17.56
N GLY A 119 15.60 12.05 -16.94
CA GLY A 119 15.89 12.35 -15.52
C GLY A 119 16.40 13.77 -15.22
N ASP A 120 16.48 14.68 -16.20
CA ASP A 120 17.09 16.01 -15.98
C ASP A 120 16.31 16.83 -14.94
N TYR A 121 16.93 17.06 -13.79
CA TYR A 121 16.37 17.74 -12.61
C TYR A 121 15.08 17.08 -12.06
N ALA A 122 14.83 15.80 -12.37
CA ALA A 122 13.66 15.08 -11.86
C ALA A 122 13.80 14.75 -10.36
N GLY A 123 12.67 14.72 -9.66
CA GLY A 123 12.57 14.46 -8.23
C GLY A 123 11.16 14.76 -7.71
N ASP A 124 10.77 14.14 -6.60
CA ASP A 124 9.45 14.36 -5.99
C ASP A 124 9.57 14.56 -4.46
N ALA A 125 10.14 15.71 -4.10
CA ALA A 125 10.23 16.19 -2.72
C ALA A 125 8.87 16.22 -1.99
N TRP A 126 7.75 16.26 -2.72
CA TRP A 126 6.41 16.12 -2.19
C TRP A 126 6.13 14.68 -1.76
N ALA A 127 6.42 13.67 -2.58
CA ALA A 127 6.40 12.28 -2.15
C ALA A 127 7.38 12.02 -0.98
N ASP A 128 8.61 12.55 -1.09
CA ASP A 128 9.69 12.32 -0.12
C ASP A 128 9.37 12.91 1.26
N TYR A 129 9.01 14.19 1.34
CA TYR A 129 8.81 14.86 2.63
C TYR A 129 7.73 15.95 2.68
N GLY A 130 6.93 16.12 1.61
CA GLY A 130 5.86 17.13 1.51
C GLY A 130 4.45 16.62 1.89
N ARG A 131 4.04 15.48 1.32
CA ARG A 131 2.73 14.83 1.49
C ARG A 131 2.47 14.59 2.97
N GLY A 132 1.41 15.20 3.50
CA GLY A 132 0.90 14.81 4.82
C GLY A 132 0.13 13.50 4.70
N PHE A 133 0.51 12.49 5.48
CA PHE A 133 -0.18 11.23 5.64
C PHE A 133 -1.31 11.39 6.68
N ALA A 134 -2.46 10.76 6.44
CA ALA A 134 -3.53 10.70 7.42
C ALA A 134 -3.24 9.61 8.47
N ALA A 135 -3.88 9.67 9.64
CA ALA A 135 -3.68 8.66 10.70
C ALA A 135 -4.00 7.22 10.27
N GLY A 136 -4.80 7.04 9.21
CA GLY A 136 -5.05 5.74 8.58
C GLY A 136 -3.94 5.28 7.63
N ASP A 137 -3.17 6.21 7.06
CA ASP A 137 -2.04 5.98 6.12
C ASP A 137 -0.68 5.85 6.85
N SER A 138 -0.58 6.29 8.11
CA SER A 138 0.68 6.40 8.85
C SER A 138 1.11 5.12 9.56
N VAL A 139 2.42 4.83 9.59
CA VAL A 139 3.04 3.65 10.21
C VAL A 139 2.85 3.62 11.74
N ASP A 140 2.87 4.77 12.41
CA ASP A 140 2.62 4.87 13.86
C ASP A 140 1.12 5.08 14.22
N GLY A 141 0.26 5.24 13.21
CA GLY A 141 -1.16 5.56 13.37
C GLY A 141 -1.48 7.02 13.69
N VAL A 142 -0.54 7.95 13.52
CA VAL A 142 -0.69 9.39 13.77
C VAL A 142 -0.59 10.19 12.48
N GLY A 143 -1.59 11.03 12.20
CA GLY A 143 -1.61 11.85 10.99
C GLY A 143 -0.62 13.02 11.06
N ASP A 144 0.09 13.27 9.96
CA ASP A 144 1.06 14.36 9.83
C ASP A 144 0.39 15.73 10.08
N THR A 145 1.02 16.54 10.94
CA THR A 145 0.67 17.95 11.13
C THR A 145 1.07 18.79 9.92
N TRP A 146 0.47 19.97 9.77
CA TRP A 146 0.78 20.90 8.67
C TRP A 146 2.09 21.67 8.88
N ASP A 147 2.57 21.77 10.13
CA ASP A 147 3.73 22.58 10.54
C ASP A 147 5.00 21.78 10.92
N GLN A 148 4.94 20.45 10.95
CA GLN A 148 6.16 19.62 11.10
C GLN A 148 7.08 19.72 9.86
N PRO A 149 8.42 19.75 10.06
CA PRO A 149 9.39 19.94 8.98
C PRO A 149 9.66 18.67 8.15
N LEU A 150 9.19 17.50 8.58
CA LEU A 150 9.30 16.23 7.86
C LEU A 150 7.90 15.61 7.79
N ALA A 151 7.45 15.25 6.59
CA ALA A 151 6.28 14.42 6.34
C ALA A 151 6.69 13.37 5.31
N GLY A 152 5.78 12.92 4.45
CA GLY A 152 6.13 12.12 3.27
C GLY A 152 6.71 10.74 3.60
N ASN A 153 7.24 10.08 2.58
CA ASN A 153 7.90 8.78 2.71
C ASN A 153 9.05 8.82 3.74
N PHE A 154 9.77 9.93 3.88
CA PHE A 154 10.87 10.06 4.84
C PHE A 154 10.40 10.08 6.30
N ASN A 155 9.26 10.69 6.61
CA ASN A 155 8.69 10.58 7.97
C ASN A 155 8.20 9.15 8.24
N GLN A 156 7.54 8.55 7.25
CA GLN A 156 7.02 7.20 7.36
C GLN A 156 8.12 6.13 7.49
N ILE A 157 9.25 6.27 6.80
CA ILE A 157 10.44 5.42 6.98
C ILE A 157 11.03 5.58 8.40
N LYS A 158 10.98 6.79 8.96
CA LYS A 158 11.46 7.07 10.33
C LYS A 158 10.57 6.44 11.40
N GLU A 159 9.25 6.46 11.19
CA GLU A 159 8.27 5.73 12.01
C GLU A 159 8.46 4.21 11.88
N LEU A 160 8.67 3.71 10.65
CA LEU A 160 8.93 2.28 10.39
C LEU A 160 10.20 1.79 11.10
N LYS A 161 11.30 2.54 11.04
CA LYS A 161 12.52 2.23 11.80
C LYS A 161 12.36 2.36 13.32
N ALA A 162 11.46 3.21 13.80
CA ALA A 162 11.16 3.29 15.23
C ALA A 162 10.36 2.06 15.73
N LYS A 163 9.58 1.44 14.85
CA LYS A 163 8.85 0.18 15.08
C LYS A 163 9.72 -1.06 14.87
N TYR A 164 10.62 -1.01 13.88
CA TYR A 164 11.51 -2.07 13.44
C TYR A 164 12.98 -1.62 13.53
N PRO A 165 13.59 -1.61 14.73
CA PRO A 165 14.92 -1.03 14.95
C PRO A 165 16.09 -1.81 14.32
N HIS A 166 15.84 -3.02 13.78
CA HIS A 166 16.80 -3.77 12.98
C HIS A 166 16.90 -3.26 11.53
N LEU A 167 15.84 -2.63 11.01
CA LEU A 167 15.72 -2.23 9.61
C LEU A 167 16.67 -1.06 9.27
N LYS A 168 17.45 -1.22 8.20
CA LYS A 168 18.32 -0.17 7.65
C LYS A 168 17.72 0.46 6.41
N ALA A 169 17.52 1.76 6.41
CA ALA A 169 17.07 2.49 5.22
C ALA A 169 18.28 3.14 4.54
N LEU A 170 18.56 2.73 3.30
CA LEU A 170 19.59 3.36 2.46
C LEU A 170 18.89 4.22 1.42
N VAL A 171 19.36 5.44 1.16
CA VAL A 171 18.88 6.20 -0.01
C VAL A 171 19.66 5.74 -1.24
N SER A 172 18.96 5.21 -2.23
CA SER A 172 19.56 4.78 -3.49
C SER A 172 19.67 5.98 -4.42
N ILE A 173 20.87 6.23 -4.94
CA ILE A 173 21.13 7.34 -5.87
C ILE A 173 21.22 6.77 -7.28
N GLY A 174 20.39 7.28 -8.20
CA GLY A 174 20.45 6.94 -9.62
C GLY A 174 19.30 6.06 -10.13
N GLY A 175 19.65 4.88 -10.64
CA GLY A 175 18.78 4.04 -11.46
C GLY A 175 18.70 4.48 -12.93
N TRP A 176 18.05 3.67 -13.76
CA TRP A 176 18.02 3.73 -15.22
C TRP A 176 17.96 5.13 -15.82
N THR A 177 16.95 5.93 -15.43
CA THR A 177 16.68 7.24 -16.04
C THR A 177 17.45 8.41 -15.40
N TRP A 178 18.00 8.24 -14.18
CA TRP A 178 18.62 9.32 -13.40
C TRP A 178 20.15 9.18 -13.28
N SER A 179 20.72 8.05 -13.72
CA SER A 179 22.17 7.78 -13.78
C SER A 179 22.98 8.81 -14.61
N ARG A 180 22.31 9.65 -15.39
CA ARG A 180 22.88 10.54 -16.42
C ARG A 180 24.08 11.38 -16.03
N HIS A 181 24.21 11.82 -14.77
CA HIS A 181 25.26 12.77 -14.36
C HIS A 181 26.38 12.15 -13.52
N PHE A 182 26.37 10.83 -13.27
CA PHE A 182 27.40 10.15 -12.50
C PHE A 182 28.81 10.34 -13.06
N SER A 183 29.07 10.07 -14.35
CA SER A 183 30.40 10.23 -14.96
C SER A 183 30.98 11.64 -14.70
N ARG A 184 30.14 12.67 -14.77
CA ARG A 184 30.54 14.06 -14.49
C ARG A 184 30.80 14.33 -13.01
N ALA A 185 30.01 13.73 -12.11
CA ALA A 185 30.24 13.81 -10.66
C ALA A 185 31.48 13.00 -10.22
N ALA A 186 31.75 11.88 -10.86
CA ALA A 186 32.88 10.99 -10.61
C ALA A 186 34.22 11.55 -11.14
N ALA A 187 34.21 12.37 -12.20
CA ALA A 187 35.38 12.71 -13.02
C ALA A 187 36.63 13.30 -12.31
N THR A 188 36.49 14.04 -11.20
CA THR A 188 37.65 14.64 -10.48
C THR A 188 37.50 14.52 -8.96
N PRO A 189 38.61 14.57 -8.18
CA PRO A 189 38.51 14.58 -6.72
C PRO A 189 37.58 15.67 -6.18
N GLU A 190 37.61 16.86 -6.78
CA GLU A 190 36.80 18.02 -6.38
C GLU A 190 35.34 17.96 -6.86
N SER A 191 35.00 17.09 -7.83
CA SER A 191 33.62 16.77 -8.15
C SER A 191 33.07 15.68 -7.23
N ARG A 192 33.88 14.66 -6.91
CA ARG A 192 33.53 13.58 -5.98
C ARG A 192 33.31 14.10 -4.56
N GLU A 193 34.24 14.87 -4.01
CA GLU A 193 34.13 15.46 -2.67
C GLU A 193 32.87 16.34 -2.54
N ARG A 194 32.57 17.17 -3.56
CA ARG A 194 31.36 18.00 -3.61
C ARG A 194 30.08 17.17 -3.70
N PHE A 195 30.07 16.15 -4.55
CA PHE A 195 28.91 15.27 -4.71
C PHE A 195 28.61 14.53 -3.41
N VAL A 196 29.58 13.77 -2.89
CA VAL A 196 29.43 12.98 -1.66
C VAL A 196 29.06 13.86 -0.46
N SER A 197 29.76 15.00 -0.26
CA SER A 197 29.46 15.88 0.88
C SER A 197 28.05 16.49 0.82
N SER A 198 27.53 16.78 -0.37
CA SER A 198 26.15 17.26 -0.52
C SER A 198 25.11 16.18 -0.18
N CYS A 199 25.35 14.92 -0.55
CA CYS A 199 24.46 13.81 -0.23
C CYS A 199 24.49 13.49 1.27
N VAL A 200 25.68 13.49 1.88
CA VAL A 200 25.87 13.31 3.33
C VAL A 200 25.17 14.43 4.12
N ASP A 201 25.22 15.68 3.65
CA ASP A 201 24.55 16.82 4.30
C ASP A 201 23.01 16.75 4.16
N GLN A 202 22.52 16.49 2.94
CA GLN A 202 21.08 16.44 2.65
C GLN A 202 20.39 15.26 3.36
N PHE A 203 20.93 14.04 3.25
CA PHE A 203 20.25 12.82 3.67
C PHE A 203 20.64 12.32 5.06
N LEU A 204 21.95 12.25 5.39
CA LEU A 204 22.40 11.67 6.67
C LEU A 204 22.39 12.70 7.81
N ARG A 205 22.83 13.94 7.53
CA ARG A 205 22.62 15.08 8.45
C ARG A 205 21.19 15.64 8.36
N GLY A 206 20.43 15.25 7.34
CA GLY A 206 19.01 15.58 7.19
C GLY A 206 18.73 17.03 6.82
N ASN A 207 19.69 17.76 6.26
CA ASN A 207 19.58 19.19 5.92
C ASN A 207 18.80 19.39 4.60
N LEU A 208 17.53 18.99 4.58
CA LEU A 208 16.67 19.11 3.40
C LEU A 208 16.46 20.57 2.99
N PRO A 209 16.37 20.89 1.68
CA PRO A 209 15.96 22.21 1.23
C PRO A 209 14.49 22.45 1.59
N VAL A 210 14.13 23.71 1.88
CA VAL A 210 12.74 24.05 2.21
C VAL A 210 11.90 24.11 0.94
N ILE A 211 11.00 23.13 0.77
CA ILE A 211 10.10 22.99 -0.38
C ILE A 211 8.66 22.91 0.15
N ASP A 212 7.77 23.71 -0.45
CA ASP A 212 6.34 23.83 -0.13
C ASP A 212 5.96 23.96 1.36
N GLY A 213 6.91 24.46 2.17
CA GLY A 213 6.75 24.75 3.59
C GLY A 213 7.42 23.76 4.55
N ARG A 214 7.83 22.58 4.06
CA ARG A 214 8.54 21.54 4.81
C ARG A 214 10.03 21.47 4.43
N GLY A 215 10.80 20.65 5.12
CA GLY A 215 12.26 20.58 5.05
C GLY A 215 12.96 21.52 6.05
N GLY A 216 14.26 21.71 5.88
CA GLY A 216 15.12 22.54 6.73
C GLY A 216 16.21 21.75 7.47
N PRO A 217 17.07 22.45 8.25
CA PRO A 217 18.22 21.83 8.90
C PRO A 217 17.84 20.71 9.87
N GLY A 218 18.43 19.52 9.68
CA GLY A 218 18.17 18.33 10.51
C GLY A 218 16.78 17.70 10.38
N ALA A 219 15.93 18.12 9.43
CA ALA A 219 14.56 17.61 9.27
C ALA A 219 14.54 16.08 9.09
N ALA A 220 15.35 15.56 8.16
CA ALA A 220 15.47 14.12 7.88
C ALA A 220 16.55 13.39 8.71
N ALA A 221 17.06 14.00 9.80
CA ALA A 221 18.10 13.36 10.60
C ALA A 221 17.60 12.03 11.19
N GLY A 222 18.35 10.95 10.98
CA GLY A 222 18.02 9.59 11.41
C GLY A 222 17.11 8.78 10.48
N VAL A 223 16.62 9.36 9.38
CA VAL A 223 15.83 8.61 8.37
C VAL A 223 16.71 7.52 7.74
N PHE A 224 17.87 7.90 7.19
CA PHE A 224 18.75 7.01 6.45
C PHE A 224 20.01 6.59 7.23
N ASP A 225 20.44 5.34 7.02
CA ASP A 225 21.61 4.69 7.61
C ASP A 225 22.77 4.56 6.60
N GLY A 226 22.64 5.09 5.38
CA GLY A 226 23.69 4.98 4.37
C GLY A 226 23.19 5.25 2.95
N PHE A 227 23.97 4.79 1.98
CA PHE A 227 23.70 4.97 0.55
C PHE A 227 23.73 3.65 -0.20
N ASP A 228 22.88 3.55 -1.21
CA ASP A 228 23.03 2.61 -2.33
C ASP A 228 23.37 3.41 -3.60
N ILE A 229 24.26 2.88 -4.44
CA ILE A 229 24.74 3.57 -5.64
C ILE A 229 24.34 2.78 -6.88
N ASP A 230 23.32 3.25 -7.57
CA ASP A 230 22.73 2.63 -8.74
C ASP A 230 23.12 3.44 -9.99
N TRP A 231 24.31 3.17 -10.54
CA TRP A 231 24.78 3.80 -11.78
C TRP A 231 24.65 2.83 -12.95
N GLU A 232 23.69 3.11 -13.84
CA GLU A 232 23.44 2.40 -15.09
C GLU A 232 23.93 3.19 -16.34
N TRP A 233 25.15 3.01 -16.86
CA TRP A 233 26.26 2.19 -16.34
C TRP A 233 27.60 2.94 -16.51
N PRO A 234 28.58 2.77 -15.61
CA PRO A 234 29.89 3.39 -15.77
C PRO A 234 30.63 2.89 -17.02
N GLY A 235 31.26 3.79 -17.77
CA GLY A 235 32.24 3.45 -18.81
C GLY A 235 31.68 2.87 -20.12
N VAL A 236 30.38 2.64 -20.23
CA VAL A 236 29.77 2.07 -21.44
C VAL A 236 29.33 3.15 -22.44
N PRO A 237 29.41 2.90 -23.76
CA PRO A 237 28.83 3.80 -24.75
C PRO A 237 27.29 3.84 -24.73
N GLU A 238 26.73 4.86 -25.41
CA GLU A 238 25.31 5.20 -25.45
C GLU A 238 24.36 4.09 -25.96
N ASP A 239 24.87 3.04 -26.62
CA ASP A 239 24.06 1.92 -27.14
C ASP A 239 23.77 0.79 -26.13
N LEU A 240 24.29 0.88 -24.90
CA LEU A 240 24.12 -0.12 -23.83
C LEU A 240 23.59 0.45 -22.49
N GLN A 241 23.03 1.66 -22.50
CA GLN A 241 22.51 2.37 -21.31
C GLN A 241 21.33 3.27 -21.70
N HIS A 242 20.71 3.96 -20.72
CA HIS A 242 19.66 4.94 -21.01
C HIS A 242 20.18 6.07 -21.94
N PRO A 243 19.41 6.48 -22.98
CA PRO A 243 19.86 7.48 -23.95
C PRO A 243 20.37 8.78 -23.33
N GLY A 244 21.49 9.30 -23.84
CA GLY A 244 22.05 10.56 -23.35
C GLY A 244 22.72 10.53 -21.97
N ASN A 245 22.88 9.35 -21.33
CA ASN A 245 23.74 9.20 -20.15
C ASN A 245 25.18 9.64 -20.46
N HIS A 246 25.79 10.43 -19.58
CA HIS A 246 27.19 10.84 -19.74
C HIS A 246 28.11 9.70 -19.31
N TRP A 247 29.12 9.42 -20.13
CA TRP A 247 30.11 8.38 -19.88
C TRP A 247 31.53 8.85 -20.29
N SER A 248 32.53 8.20 -19.73
CA SER A 248 33.96 8.35 -20.05
C SER A 248 34.66 6.99 -20.00
N PRO A 249 35.66 6.69 -20.84
CA PRO A 249 36.52 5.51 -20.65
C PRO A 249 37.24 5.51 -19.30
N ASP A 250 37.36 6.67 -18.64
CA ASP A 250 37.96 6.82 -17.31
C ASP A 250 36.97 6.51 -16.16
N ASP A 251 35.70 6.21 -16.45
CA ASP A 251 34.65 6.02 -15.44
C ASP A 251 34.96 4.89 -14.47
N LYS A 252 35.62 3.81 -14.91
CA LYS A 252 35.99 2.66 -14.06
C LYS A 252 36.92 3.05 -12.90
N GLU A 253 37.93 3.85 -13.19
CA GLU A 253 38.84 4.39 -12.16
C GLU A 253 38.13 5.45 -11.31
N ASN A 254 37.32 6.31 -11.94
CA ASN A 254 36.60 7.39 -11.25
C ASN A 254 35.46 6.91 -10.34
N PHE A 255 34.79 5.80 -10.69
CA PHE A 255 33.73 5.18 -9.90
C PHE A 255 34.31 4.46 -8.68
N THR A 256 35.40 3.69 -8.88
CA THR A 256 36.17 3.10 -7.77
C THR A 256 36.63 4.19 -6.79
N ALA A 257 37.10 5.33 -7.31
CA ALA A 257 37.48 6.49 -6.51
C ALA A 257 36.29 7.33 -5.96
N LEU A 258 35.05 7.04 -6.37
CA LEU A 258 33.82 7.63 -5.83
C LEU A 258 33.29 6.81 -4.66
N LEU A 259 33.27 5.48 -4.77
CA LEU A 259 32.93 4.60 -3.65
C LEU A 259 33.90 4.79 -2.47
N ALA A 260 35.20 4.91 -2.76
CA ALA A 260 36.21 5.24 -1.75
C ALA A 260 35.98 6.61 -1.08
N GLU A 261 35.47 7.60 -1.82
CA GLU A 261 35.15 8.93 -1.29
C GLU A 261 33.86 8.91 -0.43
N PHE A 262 32.84 8.15 -0.85
CA PHE A 262 31.68 7.85 0.00
C PHE A 262 32.12 7.18 1.30
N ARG A 263 32.83 6.05 1.23
CA ARG A 263 33.30 5.30 2.42
C ARG A 263 34.11 6.19 3.37
N ARG A 264 34.99 7.04 2.83
CA ARG A 264 35.77 8.03 3.61
C ARG A 264 34.89 9.05 4.35
N GLN A 265 33.86 9.60 3.71
CA GLN A 265 32.98 10.58 4.36
C GLN A 265 31.98 9.92 5.33
N LEU A 266 31.50 8.71 5.02
CA LEU A 266 30.68 7.90 5.92
C LEU A 266 31.44 7.50 7.19
N ASP A 267 32.68 7.07 7.07
CA ASP A 267 33.55 6.76 8.21
C ASP A 267 33.83 8.00 9.07
N ALA A 268 34.02 9.16 8.45
CA ALA A 268 34.20 10.42 9.15
C ALA A 268 32.93 10.87 9.89
N LEU A 269 31.74 10.67 9.30
CA LEU A 269 30.46 10.94 9.97
C LEU A 269 30.22 9.96 11.12
N GLY A 270 30.48 8.67 10.94
CA GLY A 270 30.35 7.67 12.01
C GLY A 270 31.28 7.95 13.19
N ALA A 271 32.51 8.41 12.92
CA ALA A 271 33.44 8.86 13.96
C ALA A 271 33.01 10.18 14.66
N GLU A 272 32.12 10.97 14.05
CA GLU A 272 31.54 12.19 14.63
C GLU A 272 30.28 11.89 15.47
N THR A 273 29.41 11.00 14.98
CA THR A 273 28.09 10.71 15.56
C THR A 273 28.10 9.56 16.57
N GLY A 274 28.98 8.57 16.36
CA GLY A 274 28.96 7.27 17.04
C GLY A 274 28.18 6.18 16.29
N GLU A 275 27.52 6.54 15.17
CA GLU A 275 26.76 5.61 14.35
C GLU A 275 27.62 4.87 13.32
N SER A 276 27.09 3.78 12.76
CA SER A 276 27.69 3.08 11.61
C SER A 276 26.82 3.31 10.37
N TYR A 277 27.46 3.71 9.27
CA TYR A 277 26.78 3.97 8.00
C TYR A 277 27.24 3.01 6.91
N GLU A 278 26.30 2.46 6.14
CA GLU A 278 26.58 1.48 5.09
C GLU A 278 26.69 2.08 3.68
N LEU A 279 27.41 1.40 2.80
CA LEU A 279 27.50 1.70 1.38
C LEU A 279 27.27 0.43 0.55
N SER A 280 26.25 0.45 -0.30
CA SER A 280 25.98 -0.61 -1.27
C SER A 280 25.89 -0.07 -2.71
N ALA A 281 25.72 -0.96 -3.68
CA ALA A 281 25.54 -0.61 -5.08
C ALA A 281 24.73 -1.68 -5.83
N PHE A 282 23.99 -1.30 -6.87
CA PHE A 282 23.39 -2.22 -7.83
C PHE A 282 24.41 -2.63 -8.90
N LEU A 283 24.54 -3.92 -9.16
CA LEU A 283 25.63 -4.52 -9.96
C LEU A 283 25.08 -5.21 -11.21
N PRO A 284 25.58 -4.91 -12.44
CA PRO A 284 25.01 -5.43 -13.68
C PRO A 284 25.26 -6.93 -13.89
N ALA A 285 24.26 -7.63 -14.44
CA ALA A 285 24.36 -9.05 -14.80
C ALA A 285 25.31 -9.31 -15.99
N ASN A 286 25.48 -8.31 -16.87
CA ASN A 286 26.14 -8.47 -18.16
C ASN A 286 27.66 -8.19 -18.06
N PRO A 287 28.54 -9.18 -18.29
CA PRO A 287 30.00 -9.05 -18.28
C PRO A 287 30.58 -7.85 -19.03
N VAL A 288 29.95 -7.42 -20.13
CA VAL A 288 30.43 -6.28 -20.94
C VAL A 288 30.32 -4.96 -20.16
N LEU A 289 29.28 -4.82 -19.33
CA LEU A 289 29.07 -3.65 -18.47
C LEU A 289 30.04 -3.69 -17.28
N VAL A 290 30.23 -4.87 -16.67
CA VAL A 290 31.17 -5.08 -15.56
C VAL A 290 32.61 -4.77 -15.97
N ASP A 291 33.10 -5.36 -17.06
CA ASP A 291 34.47 -5.14 -17.54
C ASP A 291 34.71 -3.66 -17.95
N ALA A 292 33.70 -2.97 -18.48
CA ALA A 292 33.80 -1.56 -18.86
C ALA A 292 33.81 -0.60 -17.66
N GLY A 293 32.95 -0.82 -16.66
CA GLY A 293 32.66 0.17 -15.62
C GLY A 293 33.11 -0.15 -14.20
N TRP A 294 33.35 -1.42 -13.87
CA TRP A 294 33.45 -1.87 -12.48
C TRP A 294 34.80 -2.52 -12.20
N ASP A 295 35.63 -1.94 -11.34
CA ASP A 295 36.81 -2.65 -10.83
C ASP A 295 36.41 -3.54 -9.64
N VAL A 296 35.87 -4.72 -9.99
CA VAL A 296 35.43 -5.77 -9.07
C VAL A 296 36.51 -6.13 -8.03
N THR A 297 37.80 -5.91 -8.33
CA THR A 297 38.91 -6.22 -7.42
C THR A 297 39.20 -5.14 -6.38
N GLN A 298 38.53 -3.98 -6.45
CA GLN A 298 38.75 -2.83 -5.55
C GLN A 298 37.44 -2.24 -4.97
N ILE A 299 36.30 -2.33 -5.65
CA ILE A 299 35.04 -1.71 -5.16
C ILE A 299 34.59 -2.26 -3.78
N PHE A 300 34.84 -3.53 -3.49
CA PHE A 300 34.50 -4.17 -2.20
C PHE A 300 35.44 -3.81 -1.04
N ASP A 301 36.51 -3.03 -1.27
CA ASP A 301 37.22 -2.33 -0.18
C ASP A 301 36.38 -1.16 0.37
N SER A 302 35.33 -0.74 -0.35
CA SER A 302 34.45 0.39 0.00
C SER A 302 32.98 -0.01 0.19
N LEU A 303 32.48 -1.00 -0.54
CA LEU A 303 31.11 -1.53 -0.39
C LEU A 303 31.03 -2.51 0.78
N ASP A 304 30.00 -2.36 1.62
CA ASP A 304 29.66 -3.33 2.65
C ASP A 304 28.97 -4.58 2.02
N PHE A 305 28.18 -4.37 0.96
CA PHE A 305 27.63 -5.40 0.06
C PHE A 305 27.27 -4.81 -1.32
N GLY A 306 26.93 -5.66 -2.29
CA GLY A 306 26.39 -5.24 -3.59
C GLY A 306 25.26 -6.15 -4.07
N ASN A 307 24.27 -5.55 -4.72
CA ASN A 307 23.05 -6.18 -5.19
C ASN A 307 23.20 -6.59 -6.66
N VAL A 308 23.38 -7.87 -6.95
CA VAL A 308 23.58 -8.35 -8.33
C VAL A 308 22.24 -8.51 -9.04
N GLN A 309 22.11 -7.89 -10.22
CA GLN A 309 20.97 -8.04 -11.11
C GLN A 309 20.73 -9.53 -11.47
N GLY A 310 19.61 -10.09 -11.00
CA GLY A 310 19.14 -11.44 -11.34
C GLY A 310 17.81 -11.45 -12.12
N TYR A 311 17.45 -10.30 -12.68
CA TYR A 311 16.26 -10.03 -13.49
C TYR A 311 16.66 -9.18 -14.71
N ASP A 312 15.70 -8.90 -15.61
CA ASP A 312 15.96 -8.19 -16.87
C ASP A 312 16.99 -8.89 -17.79
N LEU A 313 17.17 -10.20 -17.61
CA LEU A 313 18.10 -11.02 -18.38
C LEU A 313 17.62 -11.21 -19.84
N HIS A 314 16.32 -11.07 -20.08
CA HIS A 314 15.67 -10.98 -21.40
C HIS A 314 14.36 -10.18 -21.26
N GLY A 315 13.95 -9.46 -22.30
CA GLY A 315 12.84 -8.52 -22.20
C GLY A 315 12.42 -7.89 -23.52
N THR A 316 11.42 -7.01 -23.47
CA THR A 316 10.67 -6.50 -24.65
C THR A 316 11.45 -5.53 -25.55
N TRP A 317 12.69 -5.19 -25.21
CA TRP A 317 13.69 -4.69 -26.17
C TRP A 317 13.99 -5.71 -27.29
N ARG A 318 13.62 -6.98 -27.10
CA ARG A 318 13.43 -8.01 -28.14
C ARG A 318 11.93 -8.31 -28.28
N PRO A 319 11.15 -7.46 -28.98
CA PRO A 319 9.69 -7.56 -29.00
C PRO A 319 9.16 -8.75 -29.83
N ASP A 320 10.03 -9.42 -30.58
CA ASP A 320 9.73 -10.51 -31.51
C ASP A 320 10.07 -11.92 -30.95
N LEU A 321 10.60 -12.02 -29.73
CA LEU A 321 10.98 -13.28 -29.08
C LEU A 321 10.63 -13.28 -27.59
N ALA A 322 9.71 -14.15 -27.17
CA ALA A 322 9.44 -14.40 -25.76
C ALA A 322 10.57 -15.23 -25.10
N GLY A 323 10.75 -15.13 -23.79
CA GLY A 323 11.81 -15.87 -23.08
C GLY A 323 11.92 -15.51 -21.60
N HIS A 324 12.73 -16.27 -20.85
CA HIS A 324 12.84 -16.10 -19.39
C HIS A 324 13.67 -14.88 -19.01
N GLN A 325 13.16 -14.06 -18.09
CA GLN A 325 13.80 -12.79 -17.69
C GLN A 325 14.62 -12.88 -16.40
N ALA A 326 14.48 -13.97 -15.64
CA ALA A 326 15.07 -14.16 -14.32
C ALA A 326 15.41 -15.64 -14.02
N ASN A 327 15.79 -16.40 -15.05
CA ASN A 327 16.22 -17.80 -14.93
C ASN A 327 17.49 -17.94 -14.06
N THR A 328 17.49 -18.88 -13.11
CA THR A 328 18.65 -19.04 -12.22
C THR A 328 19.85 -19.64 -12.97
N HIS A 329 19.64 -20.61 -13.86
CA HIS A 329 20.71 -21.27 -14.62
C HIS A 329 20.68 -20.93 -16.12
N ASP A 330 21.79 -21.24 -16.81
CA ASP A 330 21.93 -21.04 -18.25
C ASP A 330 20.99 -21.95 -19.04
N ASP A 331 20.09 -21.33 -19.80
CA ASP A 331 19.09 -22.04 -20.62
C ASP A 331 19.70 -22.58 -21.95
N PRO A 332 19.71 -23.91 -22.19
CA PRO A 332 20.23 -24.48 -23.43
C PRO A 332 19.31 -24.26 -24.66
N ALA A 333 18.02 -24.03 -24.45
CA ALA A 333 17.01 -23.78 -25.48
C ALA A 333 16.97 -22.30 -25.93
N ASN A 334 17.53 -21.38 -25.13
CA ASN A 334 17.69 -19.97 -25.50
C ASN A 334 18.37 -19.87 -26.90
N PRO A 335 17.73 -19.23 -27.90
CA PRO A 335 18.21 -19.21 -29.28
C PRO A 335 19.21 -18.07 -29.56
N LEU A 336 19.49 -17.20 -28.58
CA LEU A 336 20.41 -16.08 -28.74
C LEU A 336 21.88 -16.55 -28.84
N PRO A 337 22.78 -15.74 -29.44
CA PRO A 337 24.22 -15.99 -29.40
C PRO A 337 24.73 -15.99 -27.96
N ASP A 338 25.75 -16.80 -27.66
CA ASP A 338 26.26 -17.06 -26.30
C ASP A 338 26.48 -15.79 -25.47
N GLY A 339 27.15 -14.77 -26.04
CA GLY A 339 27.37 -13.45 -25.40
C GLY A 339 26.13 -12.54 -25.32
N GLN A 340 24.93 -13.10 -25.42
CA GLN A 340 23.62 -12.48 -25.22
C GLN A 340 22.68 -13.40 -24.42
N ARG A 341 23.21 -14.47 -23.83
CA ARG A 341 22.54 -15.32 -22.83
C ARG A 341 22.99 -14.87 -21.46
N PHE A 342 22.07 -14.84 -20.51
CA PHE A 342 22.35 -14.50 -19.13
C PHE A 342 21.52 -15.42 -18.21
N SER A 343 22.01 -15.60 -16.99
CA SER A 343 21.38 -16.33 -15.90
C SER A 343 21.85 -15.72 -14.58
N VAL A 344 21.11 -15.92 -13.49
CA VAL A 344 21.57 -15.49 -12.16
C VAL A 344 22.93 -16.12 -11.85
N ASP A 345 23.11 -17.41 -12.12
CA ASP A 345 24.33 -18.14 -11.78
C ASP A 345 25.56 -17.67 -12.56
N ALA A 346 25.39 -17.35 -13.86
CA ALA A 346 26.46 -16.75 -14.65
C ALA A 346 26.84 -15.34 -14.15
N ALA A 347 25.85 -14.54 -13.71
CA ALA A 347 26.09 -13.22 -13.14
C ALA A 347 26.82 -13.31 -11.78
N MET A 348 26.30 -14.09 -10.84
CA MET A 348 26.89 -14.26 -9.51
C MET A 348 28.32 -14.84 -9.58
N SER A 349 28.51 -15.90 -10.37
CA SER A 349 29.82 -16.52 -10.58
C SER A 349 30.84 -15.55 -11.15
N TYR A 350 30.43 -14.60 -12.01
CA TYR A 350 31.33 -13.62 -12.60
C TYR A 350 32.04 -12.72 -11.57
N TYR A 351 31.36 -12.38 -10.46
CA TYR A 351 31.94 -11.63 -9.35
C TYR A 351 32.77 -12.52 -8.41
N VAL A 352 32.30 -13.73 -8.10
CA VAL A 352 33.03 -14.68 -7.24
C VAL A 352 34.36 -15.13 -7.87
N ASP A 353 34.38 -15.42 -9.18
CA ASP A 353 35.61 -15.74 -9.93
C ASP A 353 36.64 -14.59 -9.95
N ARG A 354 36.21 -13.36 -9.65
CA ARG A 354 37.06 -12.16 -9.52
C ARG A 354 37.52 -11.89 -8.08
N GLY A 355 37.14 -12.76 -7.14
CA GLY A 355 37.60 -12.74 -5.75
C GLY A 355 36.66 -12.05 -4.76
N VAL A 356 35.44 -11.67 -5.17
CA VAL A 356 34.44 -11.13 -4.24
C VAL A 356 33.93 -12.25 -3.31
N PRO A 357 33.90 -12.06 -1.98
CA PRO A 357 33.28 -13.00 -1.07
C PRO A 357 31.78 -13.16 -1.38
N PRO A 358 31.24 -14.38 -1.55
CA PRO A 358 29.81 -14.59 -1.80
C PRO A 358 28.89 -13.90 -0.79
N SER A 359 29.28 -13.83 0.49
CA SER A 359 28.54 -13.15 1.57
C SER A 359 28.44 -11.62 1.45
N GLN A 360 29.14 -11.00 0.49
CA GLN A 360 28.97 -9.59 0.11
C GLN A 360 28.08 -9.39 -1.13
N LEU A 361 27.55 -10.45 -1.75
CA LEU A 361 26.70 -10.40 -2.94
C LEU A 361 25.27 -10.87 -2.61
N THR A 362 24.27 -10.01 -2.78
CA THR A 362 22.86 -10.40 -2.74
C THR A 362 22.35 -10.71 -4.14
N VAL A 363 21.47 -11.70 -4.26
CA VAL A 363 20.79 -12.06 -5.52
C VAL A 363 19.57 -11.16 -5.72
N GLY A 364 19.54 -10.38 -6.79
CA GLY A 364 18.36 -9.58 -7.18
C GLY A 364 17.25 -10.44 -7.78
N ILE A 365 16.02 -10.24 -7.32
CA ILE A 365 14.82 -11.01 -7.67
C ILE A 365 13.69 -10.02 -8.06
N PRO A 366 12.94 -10.27 -9.14
CA PRO A 366 11.89 -9.36 -9.59
C PRO A 366 10.55 -9.64 -8.89
N LEU A 367 9.90 -8.61 -8.37
CA LEU A 367 8.50 -8.63 -7.94
C LEU A 367 7.54 -8.28 -9.11
N TYR A 368 7.97 -8.57 -10.34
CA TYR A 368 7.28 -8.27 -11.59
C TYR A 368 7.61 -9.31 -12.66
N GLY A 369 6.78 -9.38 -13.68
CA GLY A 369 7.01 -10.18 -14.88
C GLY A 369 7.36 -9.35 -16.11
N ARG A 370 8.03 -10.00 -17.07
CA ARG A 370 8.18 -9.49 -18.44
C ARG A 370 7.30 -10.25 -19.42
N GLY A 371 6.60 -9.51 -20.27
CA GLY A 371 5.45 -10.00 -21.03
C GLY A 371 5.46 -9.71 -22.52
N TRP A 372 5.07 -10.71 -23.32
CA TRP A 372 4.94 -10.65 -24.77
C TRP A 372 3.56 -11.15 -25.21
N THR A 373 3.04 -10.63 -26.32
CA THR A 373 1.72 -11.00 -26.87
C THR A 373 1.76 -11.46 -28.32
N GLY A 374 0.78 -12.26 -28.73
CA GLY A 374 0.77 -13.00 -29.99
C GLY A 374 1.83 -14.11 -30.06
N VAL A 375 2.24 -14.64 -28.90
CA VAL A 375 3.26 -15.68 -28.75
C VAL A 375 2.69 -17.05 -29.14
N THR A 376 3.38 -17.76 -30.03
CA THR A 376 2.98 -19.12 -30.42
C THR A 376 3.43 -20.17 -29.41
N ASP A 377 2.61 -21.17 -29.10
CA ASP A 377 2.91 -22.20 -28.08
C ASP A 377 4.23 -22.96 -28.30
N GLY A 378 4.55 -23.32 -29.54
CA GLY A 378 5.80 -24.01 -29.92
C GLY A 378 5.96 -25.46 -29.42
N GLY A 379 5.04 -25.96 -28.59
CA GLY A 379 5.25 -27.15 -27.76
C GLY A 379 6.06 -26.88 -26.48
N THR A 380 6.32 -25.61 -26.15
CA THR A 380 7.07 -25.15 -24.96
C THR A 380 6.30 -24.09 -24.17
N HIS A 381 4.99 -23.98 -24.39
CA HIS A 381 4.12 -23.00 -23.74
C HIS A 381 4.65 -21.56 -23.85
N GLY A 382 5.07 -21.20 -25.07
CA GLY A 382 5.56 -19.86 -25.43
C GLY A 382 7.04 -19.62 -25.12
N ALA A 383 7.71 -20.46 -24.33
CA ALA A 383 9.13 -20.29 -24.00
C ALA A 383 10.02 -20.34 -25.26
N TRP A 384 10.81 -19.28 -25.46
CA TRP A 384 11.66 -19.04 -26.64
C TRP A 384 10.94 -19.03 -27.99
N GLN A 385 9.65 -18.71 -28.00
CA GLN A 385 8.85 -18.68 -29.22
C GLN A 385 8.68 -17.26 -29.80
N PRO A 386 8.41 -17.14 -31.12
CA PRO A 386 8.16 -15.85 -31.76
C PRO A 386 6.96 -15.12 -31.14
N ALA A 387 7.14 -13.83 -30.92
CA ALA A 387 6.13 -12.89 -30.42
C ALA A 387 5.73 -11.87 -31.49
N THR A 388 4.66 -11.10 -31.24
CA THR A 388 4.25 -9.98 -32.11
C THR A 388 4.52 -8.60 -31.52
N GLY A 389 4.81 -8.54 -30.21
CA GLY A 389 5.15 -7.34 -29.47
C GLY A 389 5.15 -7.60 -27.97
N ALA A 390 5.39 -6.54 -27.19
CA ALA A 390 5.14 -6.54 -25.75
C ALA A 390 3.65 -6.78 -25.46
N ALA A 391 3.36 -7.48 -24.36
CA ALA A 391 2.00 -7.53 -23.80
C ALA A 391 1.61 -6.15 -23.21
N PRO A 392 0.31 -5.88 -22.95
CA PRO A 392 -0.14 -4.56 -22.51
C PRO A 392 0.53 -4.05 -21.22
N GLY A 393 0.80 -4.96 -20.27
CA GLY A 393 1.27 -4.60 -18.93
C GLY A 393 0.19 -3.95 -18.07
N GLU A 394 0.56 -3.59 -16.84
CA GLU A 394 -0.34 -2.91 -15.91
C GLU A 394 -0.52 -1.43 -16.26
N PHE A 395 0.59 -0.75 -16.57
CA PHE A 395 0.61 0.66 -16.97
C PHE A 395 0.82 0.77 -18.49
N PRO A 396 -0.01 1.54 -19.22
CA PRO A 396 0.16 1.78 -20.66
C PRO A 396 1.54 2.33 -21.06
N GLU A 397 2.22 2.98 -20.12
CA GLU A 397 3.57 3.56 -20.24
C GLU A 397 4.69 2.50 -20.07
N GLU A 398 4.39 1.33 -19.51
CA GLU A 398 5.33 0.23 -19.21
C GLU A 398 4.94 -1.10 -19.90
N PRO A 399 4.68 -1.12 -21.22
CA PRO A 399 4.20 -2.31 -21.92
C PRO A 399 5.21 -3.46 -21.86
N GLY A 400 4.72 -4.63 -21.48
CA GLY A 400 5.53 -5.82 -21.21
C GLY A 400 6.14 -5.86 -19.83
N THR A 401 5.65 -5.06 -18.88
CA THR A 401 5.90 -5.16 -17.44
C THR A 401 4.55 -5.24 -16.70
N ASP A 402 4.42 -6.17 -15.75
CA ASP A 402 3.24 -6.30 -14.87
C ASP A 402 3.69 -6.84 -13.50
N ARG A 403 3.06 -6.43 -12.40
CA ARG A 403 3.51 -6.77 -11.04
C ARG A 403 3.13 -8.20 -10.65
N TYR A 404 3.96 -8.88 -9.85
CA TYR A 404 3.76 -10.29 -9.45
C TYR A 404 2.35 -10.54 -8.88
N ARG A 405 1.88 -9.62 -8.02
CA ARG A 405 0.53 -9.60 -7.45
C ARG A 405 -0.63 -9.75 -8.45
N ASN A 406 -0.43 -9.39 -9.72
CA ASN A 406 -1.42 -9.51 -10.78
C ASN A 406 -1.27 -10.83 -11.58
N LEU A 407 -0.03 -11.30 -11.77
CA LEU A 407 0.31 -12.47 -12.60
C LEU A 407 0.02 -13.82 -11.93
N ARG A 408 0.02 -13.87 -10.59
CA ARG A 408 -0.15 -15.09 -9.76
C ARG A 408 -1.49 -15.85 -9.89
N GLY A 409 -2.44 -15.36 -10.68
CA GLY A 409 -3.78 -15.96 -10.82
C GLY A 409 -3.94 -17.01 -11.94
N GLY A 410 -2.91 -17.21 -12.78
CA GLY A 410 -2.97 -18.08 -13.97
C GLY A 410 -2.49 -19.52 -13.76
N GLN A 411 -2.43 -20.30 -14.85
CA GLN A 411 -1.60 -21.51 -14.88
C GLN A 411 -0.13 -21.09 -14.98
N ILE A 412 0.65 -21.45 -13.97
CA ILE A 412 2.10 -21.28 -13.95
C ILE A 412 2.76 -22.58 -14.45
N PHE A 413 3.85 -22.41 -15.21
CA PHE A 413 4.73 -23.45 -15.69
C PHE A 413 6.12 -23.26 -15.07
N HIS A 414 6.80 -24.36 -14.81
CA HIS A 414 8.10 -24.41 -14.15
C HIS A 414 9.07 -25.26 -14.97
N ASP A 415 10.31 -24.80 -15.10
CA ASP A 415 11.43 -25.60 -15.60
C ASP A 415 12.41 -25.88 -14.45
N GLU A 416 12.57 -27.17 -14.10
CA GLU A 416 13.42 -27.60 -12.98
C GLU A 416 14.93 -27.63 -13.32
N GLU A 417 15.32 -27.66 -14.60
CA GLU A 417 16.74 -27.67 -15.00
C GLU A 417 17.28 -26.23 -15.16
N VAL A 418 16.46 -25.33 -15.71
CA VAL A 418 16.79 -23.90 -15.89
C VAL A 418 16.49 -23.08 -14.63
N LEU A 419 15.60 -23.57 -13.75
CA LEU A 419 14.98 -22.82 -12.66
C LEU A 419 14.36 -21.51 -13.16
N ALA A 420 13.23 -21.65 -13.86
CA ALA A 420 12.44 -20.54 -14.37
C ALA A 420 10.93 -20.80 -14.23
N SER A 421 10.19 -19.73 -13.95
CA SER A 421 8.72 -19.70 -13.85
C SER A 421 8.12 -18.75 -14.89
N TRP A 422 6.98 -19.13 -15.45
CA TRP A 422 6.20 -18.31 -16.39
C TRP A 422 4.73 -18.73 -16.45
N SER A 423 3.86 -17.86 -16.97
CA SER A 423 2.51 -18.22 -17.39
C SER A 423 2.33 -18.06 -18.90
N TYR A 424 1.42 -18.85 -19.47
CA TYR A 424 1.06 -18.79 -20.89
C TYR A 424 -0.41 -19.17 -21.12
N ASP A 425 -1.19 -18.29 -21.77
CA ASP A 425 -2.64 -18.48 -21.98
C ASP A 425 -3.02 -18.98 -23.38
N GLY A 426 -2.05 -19.07 -24.29
CA GLY A 426 -2.27 -19.33 -25.72
C GLY A 426 -1.98 -18.14 -26.65
N THR A 427 -1.70 -16.95 -26.11
CA THR A 427 -1.29 -15.74 -26.85
C THR A 427 -0.32 -14.85 -26.06
N GLU A 428 -0.48 -14.73 -24.74
CA GLU A 428 0.43 -13.97 -23.88
C GLU A 428 1.37 -14.91 -23.11
N PHE A 429 2.65 -14.56 -23.06
CA PHE A 429 3.68 -15.22 -22.26
C PHE A 429 4.22 -14.21 -21.25
N TRP A 430 4.28 -14.59 -19.98
CA TRP A 430 4.77 -13.76 -18.88
C TRP A 430 5.79 -14.53 -18.04
N SER A 431 7.06 -14.11 -18.02
CA SER A 431 8.09 -14.69 -17.14
C SER A 431 8.27 -13.82 -15.90
N PHE A 432 8.10 -14.42 -14.72
CA PHE A 432 8.13 -13.78 -13.40
C PHE A 432 8.55 -14.81 -12.35
N ASP A 433 9.07 -14.37 -11.22
CA ASP A 433 9.32 -15.23 -10.06
C ASP A 433 8.02 -15.52 -9.30
N ASP A 434 7.82 -16.79 -8.91
CA ASP A 434 6.69 -17.25 -8.11
C ASP A 434 7.18 -17.94 -6.81
N PRO A 435 6.29 -18.36 -5.89
CA PRO A 435 6.70 -18.96 -4.63
C PRO A 435 7.55 -20.24 -4.80
N TRP A 436 7.35 -21.00 -5.89
CA TRP A 436 8.19 -22.15 -6.21
C TRP A 436 9.60 -21.72 -6.64
N LEU A 437 9.74 -20.72 -7.52
CA LEU A 437 11.07 -20.25 -7.96
C LEU A 437 11.79 -19.53 -6.81
N VAL A 438 11.09 -18.77 -5.97
CA VAL A 438 11.66 -18.13 -4.78
C VAL A 438 12.17 -19.16 -3.77
N ASP A 439 11.43 -20.26 -3.54
CA ASP A 439 11.89 -21.38 -2.71
C ASP A 439 13.17 -22.04 -3.28
N LYS A 440 13.28 -22.18 -4.61
CA LYS A 440 14.48 -22.69 -5.29
C LYS A 440 15.64 -21.69 -5.32
N LYS A 441 15.37 -20.38 -5.41
CA LYS A 441 16.40 -19.33 -5.31
C LYS A 441 16.92 -19.20 -3.87
N ALA A 442 16.11 -19.50 -2.85
CA ALA A 442 16.59 -19.63 -1.48
C ALA A 442 17.55 -20.82 -1.31
N ASP A 443 17.26 -21.97 -1.93
CA ASP A 443 18.21 -23.10 -1.99
C ASP A 443 19.53 -22.68 -2.69
N TYR A 444 19.44 -21.93 -3.78
CA TYR A 444 20.62 -21.41 -4.51
C TYR A 444 21.45 -20.42 -3.67
N ILE A 445 20.80 -19.43 -3.04
CA ILE A 445 21.46 -18.41 -2.18
C ILE A 445 22.20 -19.09 -1.03
N THR A 446 21.53 -20.01 -0.33
CA THR A 446 22.11 -20.72 0.82
C THR A 446 23.25 -21.67 0.40
N ALA A 447 23.05 -22.46 -0.66
CA ALA A 447 24.08 -23.39 -1.15
C ALA A 447 25.33 -22.69 -1.74
N GLY A 448 25.16 -21.50 -2.33
CA GLY A 448 26.28 -20.68 -2.81
C GLY A 448 26.98 -19.85 -1.73
N GLY A 449 26.43 -19.79 -0.50
CA GLY A 449 26.93 -18.93 0.57
C GLY A 449 26.76 -17.43 0.30
N PHE A 450 25.79 -17.07 -0.56
CA PHE A 450 25.57 -15.70 -1.00
C PHE A 450 24.98 -14.82 0.12
N GLY A 451 25.27 -13.52 0.10
CA GLY A 451 24.92 -12.56 1.15
C GLY A 451 23.43 -12.32 1.39
N GLY A 452 22.54 -12.94 0.61
CA GLY A 452 21.08 -12.91 0.77
C GLY A 452 20.35 -12.56 -0.53
N ALA A 453 19.18 -11.93 -0.40
CA ALA A 453 18.31 -11.55 -1.51
C ALA A 453 18.09 -10.03 -1.59
N MET A 454 17.78 -9.55 -2.80
CA MET A 454 17.35 -8.18 -3.09
C MET A 454 16.10 -8.19 -3.98
N TRP A 455 15.19 -7.23 -3.80
CA TRP A 455 13.89 -7.19 -4.49
C TRP A 455 13.64 -5.86 -5.20
N TRP A 456 13.31 -5.94 -6.49
CA TRP A 456 12.80 -4.81 -7.29
C TRP A 456 11.37 -5.09 -7.76
N ASP A 457 10.35 -4.31 -7.40
CA ASP A 457 10.28 -3.38 -6.26
C ASP A 457 9.04 -3.69 -5.41
N LEU A 458 9.07 -3.30 -4.12
CA LEU A 458 8.20 -3.84 -3.07
C LEU A 458 6.70 -3.72 -3.34
N ALA A 459 6.27 -2.73 -4.15
CA ALA A 459 4.88 -2.57 -4.57
C ALA A 459 4.34 -3.74 -5.42
N GLY A 460 5.22 -4.63 -5.87
CA GLY A 460 4.89 -5.78 -6.71
C GLY A 460 4.54 -7.08 -5.99
N ASP A 461 4.93 -7.23 -4.72
CA ASP A 461 4.60 -8.43 -3.94
C ASP A 461 3.10 -8.48 -3.60
N HIS A 462 2.59 -9.67 -3.29
CA HIS A 462 1.23 -9.90 -2.83
C HIS A 462 1.23 -10.23 -1.34
N GLN A 463 1.00 -9.23 -0.48
CA GLN A 463 0.88 -9.44 0.97
C GLN A 463 2.09 -10.16 1.59
N ASN A 464 3.31 -9.75 1.22
CA ASN A 464 4.59 -10.33 1.71
C ASN A 464 4.81 -11.82 1.34
N GLU A 465 4.13 -12.33 0.31
CA GLU A 465 4.19 -13.73 -0.11
C GLU A 465 5.58 -14.17 -0.61
N LEU A 466 6.29 -13.32 -1.36
CA LEU A 466 7.63 -13.65 -1.86
C LEU A 466 8.74 -13.18 -0.92
N VAL A 467 8.63 -11.95 -0.40
CA VAL A 467 9.64 -11.35 0.50
C VAL A 467 9.71 -12.11 1.83
N GLY A 468 8.56 -12.46 2.42
CA GLY A 468 8.44 -13.20 3.68
C GLY A 468 8.76 -14.69 3.53
N LEU A 469 8.46 -15.30 2.38
CA LEU A 469 8.93 -16.66 2.07
C LEU A 469 10.46 -16.71 2.12
N MET A 470 11.14 -15.80 1.41
CA MET A 470 12.60 -15.73 1.43
C MET A 470 13.16 -15.40 2.82
N GLY A 471 12.56 -14.45 3.54
CA GLY A 471 12.92 -14.14 4.93
C GLY A 471 12.90 -15.40 5.81
N SER A 472 11.80 -16.16 5.75
CA SER A 472 11.66 -17.41 6.49
C SER A 472 12.64 -18.51 6.06
N ARG A 473 12.95 -18.62 4.75
CA ARG A 473 13.93 -19.59 4.25
C ARG A 473 15.35 -19.24 4.72
N LEU A 474 15.78 -17.99 4.54
CA LEU A 474 17.13 -17.53 4.90
C LEU A 474 17.37 -17.57 6.41
N ALA A 475 16.35 -17.26 7.24
CA ALA A 475 16.45 -17.36 8.69
C ALA A 475 16.79 -18.77 9.22
N THR A 476 16.60 -19.83 8.42
CA THR A 476 16.83 -21.23 8.84
C THR A 476 18.20 -21.80 8.51
N GLY A 477 19.12 -21.05 7.90
CA GLY A 477 20.40 -21.60 7.43
C GLY A 477 21.51 -20.58 7.22
N GLY A 478 21.72 -19.66 8.17
CA GLY A 478 22.66 -18.54 8.08
C GLY A 478 24.08 -18.92 7.62
N PRO A 479 24.81 -18.03 6.91
CA PRO A 479 26.01 -18.38 6.13
C PRO A 479 27.24 -18.79 6.98
N ASP A 480 27.17 -18.63 8.30
CA ASP A 480 28.19 -19.04 9.27
C ASP A 480 27.84 -20.34 10.03
N ASP A 481 26.73 -21.04 9.73
CA ASP A 481 26.40 -22.33 10.38
C ASP A 481 27.22 -23.51 9.79
N PRO A 482 28.13 -24.15 10.57
CA PRO A 482 28.86 -25.32 10.11
C PRO A 482 28.06 -26.63 10.18
N GLY A 483 26.74 -26.57 10.45
CA GLY A 483 25.86 -27.71 10.70
C GLY A 483 25.38 -28.51 9.47
N GLY A 484 25.60 -28.01 8.23
CA GLY A 484 25.08 -28.57 6.96
C GLY A 484 25.64 -29.93 6.54
N GLY A 485 25.41 -30.99 7.32
CA GLY A 485 25.94 -32.34 7.11
C GLY A 485 25.03 -33.27 6.28
N ASP A 486 25.41 -33.49 5.01
CA ASP A 486 25.07 -34.60 4.09
C ASP A 486 23.98 -35.63 4.54
N ALA A 487 22.85 -35.61 3.84
CA ALA A 487 21.79 -36.63 3.92
C ALA A 487 21.40 -37.17 2.52
N SER A 488 22.39 -37.58 1.72
CA SER A 488 22.18 -38.05 0.35
C SER A 488 21.52 -39.44 0.23
N GLY A 489 20.32 -39.48 -0.38
CA GLY A 489 19.74 -40.64 -1.09
C GLY A 489 18.99 -41.70 -0.27
N GLY A 490 17.68 -41.87 -0.52
CA GLY A 490 16.82 -42.84 0.18
C GLY A 490 15.50 -43.20 -0.53
N ASP A 491 15.57 -43.79 -1.72
CA ASP A 491 14.41 -44.18 -2.54
C ASP A 491 13.64 -45.39 -1.96
N VAL A 492 12.38 -45.20 -1.53
CA VAL A 492 11.42 -46.28 -1.23
C VAL A 492 9.98 -45.83 -1.57
N SER A 493 9.22 -46.71 -2.23
CA SER A 493 7.86 -46.44 -2.70
C SER A 493 6.75 -47.04 -1.81
N GLY A 494 5.66 -46.28 -1.64
CA GLY A 494 4.28 -46.78 -1.47
C GLY A 494 3.90 -47.44 -0.14
N GLY A 495 3.07 -46.75 0.66
CA GLY A 495 2.36 -47.30 1.82
C GLY A 495 1.21 -46.38 2.24
N ASP A 496 0.10 -46.95 2.76
CA ASP A 496 -1.19 -46.25 2.92
C ASP A 496 -1.74 -46.37 4.36
N VAL A 497 -2.54 -45.39 4.78
CA VAL A 497 -3.44 -45.30 5.96
C VAL A 497 -2.88 -45.13 7.41
N SER A 498 -3.29 -44.00 8.04
CA SER A 498 -3.59 -43.75 9.49
C SER A 498 -2.53 -43.70 10.61
N GLY A 499 -2.27 -42.48 11.14
CA GLY A 499 -2.81 -41.99 12.44
C GLY A 499 -2.04 -42.23 13.77
N GLY A 500 -1.78 -41.16 14.53
CA GLY A 500 -1.41 -41.22 15.97
C GLY A 500 -0.56 -40.06 16.52
N GLU A 501 -1.07 -39.34 17.52
CA GLU A 501 -0.56 -38.12 18.15
C GLU A 501 0.84 -38.18 18.83
N GLY A 502 1.53 -37.02 18.88
CA GLY A 502 1.84 -36.36 20.17
C GLY A 502 3.29 -36.35 20.70
N GLY A 503 3.83 -35.15 20.98
CA GLY A 503 5.06 -34.96 21.76
C GLY A 503 5.59 -33.51 21.81
N GLY A 504 5.14 -32.71 22.78
CA GLY A 504 5.65 -31.35 23.04
C GLY A 504 6.83 -31.30 24.04
N PRO A 505 7.52 -30.16 24.18
CA PRO A 505 8.66 -30.01 25.08
C PRO A 505 8.29 -30.07 26.57
N GLU A 506 9.23 -30.52 27.41
CA GLU A 506 8.98 -30.80 28.83
C GLU A 506 8.67 -29.53 29.65
N GLY A 507 7.51 -29.51 30.31
CA GLY A 507 7.12 -28.49 31.29
C GLY A 507 5.71 -27.95 31.11
N CYS A 508 5.20 -27.94 29.88
CA CYS A 508 3.86 -27.46 29.56
C CYS A 508 2.81 -28.58 29.61
N THR A 509 1.57 -28.24 29.99
CA THR A 509 0.44 -29.21 30.07
C THR A 509 -0.57 -29.11 28.92
N GLU A 510 -0.50 -28.04 28.12
CA GLU A 510 -1.37 -27.83 26.95
C GLU A 510 -0.71 -28.39 25.68
N PRO A 511 -1.47 -28.81 24.65
CA PRO A 511 -0.91 -29.29 23.38
C PRO A 511 0.04 -28.27 22.76
N ALA A 512 1.11 -28.72 22.10
CA ALA A 512 2.00 -27.82 21.37
C ALA A 512 1.21 -27.09 20.26
N TRP A 513 1.47 -25.79 20.07
CA TRP A 513 0.89 -25.04 18.97
C TRP A 513 1.37 -25.57 17.61
N ASP A 514 0.43 -25.73 16.68
CA ASP A 514 0.63 -26.22 15.33
C ASP A 514 0.06 -25.21 14.32
N ARG A 515 0.92 -24.71 13.43
CA ARG A 515 0.59 -23.77 12.35
C ARG A 515 -0.55 -24.27 11.44
N ALA A 516 -0.69 -25.58 11.25
CA ALA A 516 -1.74 -26.16 10.42
C ALA A 516 -3.10 -26.28 11.14
N THR A 517 -3.13 -26.24 12.47
CA THR A 517 -4.34 -26.40 13.27
C THR A 517 -5.11 -25.09 13.40
N VAL A 518 -6.43 -25.15 13.20
CA VAL A 518 -7.36 -24.06 13.49
C VAL A 518 -7.66 -24.03 14.99
N TYR A 519 -7.53 -22.86 15.60
CA TYR A 519 -7.91 -22.60 16.98
C TYR A 519 -9.02 -21.54 17.04
N VAL A 520 -9.92 -21.65 18.02
CA VAL A 520 -11.00 -20.70 18.27
C VAL A 520 -10.94 -20.11 19.67
N GLY A 521 -11.68 -19.02 19.90
CA GLY A 521 -11.65 -18.27 21.16
C GLY A 521 -11.93 -19.15 22.39
N GLY A 522 -10.89 -19.36 23.21
CA GLY A 522 -10.90 -20.25 24.37
C GLY A 522 -9.99 -21.49 24.27
N ASP A 523 -9.54 -21.87 23.07
CA ASP A 523 -8.58 -22.96 22.88
C ASP A 523 -7.22 -22.63 23.47
N ARG A 524 -6.50 -23.65 23.96
CA ARG A 524 -5.25 -23.48 24.69
C ARG A 524 -4.12 -24.32 24.09
N VAL A 525 -2.92 -23.73 24.07
CA VAL A 525 -1.71 -24.33 23.50
C VAL A 525 -0.49 -24.02 24.36
N SER A 526 0.60 -24.75 24.12
CA SER A 526 1.94 -24.39 24.56
C SER A 526 2.80 -23.94 23.38
N HIS A 527 3.51 -22.83 23.55
CA HIS A 527 4.45 -22.31 22.57
C HIS A 527 5.56 -21.53 23.28
N ASP A 528 6.80 -21.71 22.83
CA ASP A 528 8.03 -21.13 23.38
C ASP A 528 8.13 -21.10 24.92
N GLY A 529 7.82 -22.25 25.54
CA GLY A 529 7.86 -22.40 27.00
C GLY A 529 6.76 -21.67 27.77
N HIS A 530 5.76 -21.10 27.09
CA HIS A 530 4.60 -20.41 27.68
C HIS A 530 3.28 -21.12 27.38
N HIS A 531 2.29 -20.89 28.25
CA HIS A 531 0.90 -21.26 28.04
C HIS A 531 0.15 -20.13 27.33
N TRP A 532 -0.65 -20.46 26.32
CA TRP A 532 -1.40 -19.48 25.53
C TRP A 532 -2.87 -19.87 25.41
N THR A 533 -3.76 -18.87 25.42
CA THR A 533 -5.19 -19.03 25.08
C THR A 533 -5.54 -18.19 23.86
N ALA A 534 -6.19 -18.77 22.86
CA ALA A 534 -6.72 -18.06 21.70
C ALA A 534 -7.88 -17.13 22.12
N ARG A 535 -7.90 -15.90 21.60
CA ARG A 535 -8.93 -14.88 21.89
C ARG A 535 -10.14 -14.97 20.96
N HIS A 536 -9.89 -15.37 19.71
CA HIS A 536 -10.86 -15.52 18.63
C HIS A 536 -10.36 -16.62 17.68
N TRP A 537 -10.93 -16.72 16.46
CA TRP A 537 -10.41 -17.61 15.44
C TRP A 537 -8.98 -17.22 15.04
N THR A 538 -8.11 -18.21 14.84
CA THR A 538 -6.73 -18.07 14.37
C THR A 538 -6.26 -19.40 13.76
N GLN A 539 -5.47 -19.32 12.69
CA GLN A 539 -4.77 -20.46 12.10
C GLN A 539 -3.45 -19.95 11.51
N GLY A 540 -2.33 -20.52 11.96
CA GLY A 540 -1.00 -20.14 11.50
C GLY A 540 -0.37 -18.91 12.16
N ASP A 541 -1.14 -18.07 12.87
CA ASP A 541 -0.60 -17.01 13.72
C ASP A 541 0.14 -17.61 14.93
N THR A 542 1.44 -17.33 15.05
CA THR A 542 2.28 -17.82 16.14
C THR A 542 1.89 -17.16 17.48
N PRO A 543 1.78 -17.90 18.61
CA PRO A 543 1.52 -17.32 19.92
C PRO A 543 2.70 -16.47 20.42
N ALA A 544 2.47 -15.16 20.52
CA ALA A 544 3.47 -14.17 20.93
C ALA A 544 2.85 -13.06 21.80
N PRO A 545 3.64 -12.33 22.62
CA PRO A 545 3.10 -11.31 23.53
C PRO A 545 2.59 -10.08 22.77
N SER A 546 1.27 -9.96 22.63
CA SER A 546 0.61 -8.79 22.03
C SER A 546 -0.66 -8.42 22.79
N GLU A 547 -0.93 -7.13 22.91
CA GLU A 547 -2.21 -6.64 23.48
C GLU A 547 -3.39 -6.92 22.54
N TRP A 548 -3.13 -6.90 21.23
CA TRP A 548 -4.13 -6.96 20.15
C TRP A 548 -4.11 -8.27 19.34
N GLY A 549 -3.05 -9.07 19.43
CA GLY A 549 -2.90 -10.32 18.67
C GLY A 549 -3.87 -11.43 19.09
N PRO A 550 -4.04 -12.48 18.25
CA PRO A 550 -5.00 -13.56 18.46
C PRO A 550 -4.78 -14.39 19.72
N TRP A 551 -3.59 -14.31 20.33
CA TRP A 551 -3.21 -15.08 21.50
C TRP A 551 -3.13 -14.21 22.77
N ARG A 552 -3.41 -14.83 23.93
CA ARG A 552 -3.17 -14.26 25.25
C ARG A 552 -2.17 -15.15 25.98
N ASP A 553 -1.08 -14.55 26.45
CA ASP A 553 -0.14 -15.21 27.36
C ASP A 553 -0.83 -15.50 28.70
N ASP A 554 -0.80 -16.76 29.13
CA ASP A 554 -1.25 -17.22 30.45
C ASP A 554 -0.07 -17.49 31.41
N GLY A 555 1.16 -17.30 30.94
CA GLY A 555 2.41 -17.37 31.71
C GLY A 555 3.30 -18.57 31.36
N ALA A 556 4.56 -18.48 31.79
CA ALA A 556 5.59 -19.49 31.56
C ALA A 556 5.24 -20.86 32.19
N CYS A 557 5.55 -21.94 31.47
CA CYS A 557 5.45 -23.31 31.93
C CYS A 557 6.48 -23.59 33.05
N SER A 558 6.06 -24.31 34.11
CA SER A 558 6.82 -24.33 35.36
C SER A 558 8.01 -25.32 35.36
N GLY A 559 9.24 -24.81 35.22
CA GLY A 559 10.47 -25.62 35.23
C GLY A 559 11.77 -24.86 35.53
N GLY A 560 11.80 -24.02 36.56
CA GLY A 560 12.89 -23.06 36.78
C GLY A 560 14.15 -23.58 37.51
N THR A 561 15.27 -22.89 37.29
CA THR A 561 16.45 -22.89 38.17
C THR A 561 16.82 -21.46 38.57
N ASP A 562 16.46 -21.05 39.79
CA ASP A 562 16.90 -19.78 40.38
C ASP A 562 17.69 -20.05 41.67
N THR A 563 18.88 -19.47 41.79
CA THR A 563 19.83 -19.75 42.89
C THR A 563 19.65 -18.76 44.03
N GLY A 564 18.63 -18.97 44.85
CA GLY A 564 18.25 -18.04 45.92
C GLY A 564 19.19 -18.00 47.14
N THR A 565 18.95 -17.02 48.02
CA THR A 565 19.31 -17.10 49.46
C THR A 565 18.24 -16.47 50.35
N ASP A 566 18.02 -17.14 51.47
CA ASP A 566 17.15 -16.86 52.62
C ASP A 566 17.11 -15.40 53.15
N VAL A 567 16.18 -14.95 54.03
CA VAL A 567 15.38 -15.66 55.07
C VAL A 567 14.11 -14.87 55.45
N GLY A 568 13.05 -15.52 55.95
CA GLY A 568 12.07 -14.85 56.84
C GLY A 568 10.66 -15.45 56.97
N ALA A 569 10.36 -16.10 58.10
CA ALA A 569 8.97 -16.41 58.54
C ALA A 569 8.34 -15.14 59.23
N VAL A 570 7.06 -15.04 59.61
CA VAL A 570 6.20 -15.93 60.44
C VAL A 570 4.71 -15.66 60.15
N ALA A 571 3.82 -16.62 60.45
CA ALA A 571 2.36 -16.48 60.35
C ALA A 571 1.74 -15.53 61.41
N GLY A 572 0.56 -14.97 61.11
CA GLY A 572 -0.24 -14.15 62.04
C GLY A 572 -1.71 -14.04 61.60
N THR A 573 -2.63 -13.85 62.56
CA THR A 573 -4.10 -13.93 62.36
C THR A 573 -4.82 -12.75 63.06
N GLU A 574 -6.11 -12.56 62.76
CA GLU A 574 -7.16 -11.85 63.55
C GLU A 574 -7.50 -10.35 63.27
N THR A 575 -8.71 -10.17 62.71
CA THR A 575 -9.86 -9.29 63.08
C THR A 575 -9.71 -7.91 63.77
N GLY A 576 -10.56 -6.95 63.33
CA GLY A 576 -11.06 -5.76 64.07
C GLY A 576 -11.08 -4.49 63.19
N SER A 577 -12.16 -3.72 62.96
CA SER A 577 -13.24 -3.13 63.81
C SER A 577 -12.72 -2.06 64.80
N GLU A 578 -13.34 -0.88 64.99
CA GLU A 578 -14.66 -0.34 64.56
C GLU A 578 -14.73 1.22 64.77
N THR A 579 -15.94 1.82 64.71
CA THR A 579 -16.37 3.24 64.96
C THR A 579 -16.32 4.21 63.77
N GLY A 580 -17.33 5.06 63.47
CA GLY A 580 -18.68 5.32 64.07
C GLY A 580 -18.97 6.84 64.16
N SER A 581 -20.19 7.42 64.22
CA SER A 581 -21.63 7.04 64.10
C SER A 581 -22.44 8.39 64.00
N GLU A 582 -23.77 8.61 63.89
CA GLU A 582 -25.03 7.82 63.92
C GLU A 582 -26.25 8.68 63.46
N THR A 583 -27.44 8.09 63.19
CA THR A 583 -28.82 8.70 63.07
C THR A 583 -29.13 9.67 61.89
N GLY A 584 -30.35 9.83 61.35
CA GLY A 584 -31.70 9.23 61.54
C GLY A 584 -32.84 10.21 61.13
N ALA A 585 -34.14 9.88 60.92
CA ALA A 585 -34.89 8.62 60.71
C ALA A 585 -36.39 8.87 60.34
N GLU A 586 -37.12 7.83 59.85
CA GLU A 586 -38.58 7.52 60.01
C GLU A 586 -39.76 8.10 59.13
N THR A 587 -40.81 7.26 58.97
CA THR A 587 -42.19 7.45 58.40
C THR A 587 -42.40 7.79 56.89
N GLY A 588 -43.52 7.47 56.20
CA GLY A 588 -44.61 6.50 56.45
C GLY A 588 -46.08 6.93 56.09
N GLY A 589 -46.72 6.35 55.05
CA GLY A 589 -48.20 6.12 55.00
C GLY A 589 -49.11 6.73 53.89
N ASP A 590 -49.74 5.84 53.10
CA ASP A 590 -51.20 5.71 52.77
C ASP A 590 -52.03 6.58 51.74
N THR A 591 -52.73 5.85 50.83
CA THR A 591 -54.04 6.08 50.12
C THR A 591 -54.41 7.28 49.20
N GLY A 592 -55.05 6.95 48.04
CA GLY A 592 -55.88 7.82 47.15
C GLY A 592 -55.70 7.47 45.65
N SER A 593 -56.57 6.79 44.87
CA SER A 593 -58.03 6.92 44.55
C SER A 593 -58.41 8.27 43.91
N GLU A 594 -59.12 8.40 42.78
CA GLU A 594 -59.91 7.55 41.85
C GLU A 594 -59.81 8.14 40.40
N THR A 595 -60.16 7.56 39.22
CA THR A 595 -60.68 6.24 38.71
C THR A 595 -60.60 6.20 37.16
N GLY A 596 -60.61 5.00 36.53
CA GLY A 596 -61.04 4.77 35.13
C GLY A 596 -59.92 4.39 34.12
N GLY A 597 -60.11 3.44 33.20
CA GLY A 597 -61.25 2.53 32.97
C GLY A 597 -60.85 1.33 32.10
N ASP A 598 -61.54 0.19 32.26
CA ASP A 598 -61.11 -1.14 31.80
C ASP A 598 -61.61 -1.52 30.39
N ALA A 599 -60.76 -2.20 29.61
CA ALA A 599 -61.10 -2.96 28.40
C ALA A 599 -59.90 -3.81 27.92
N GLY A 600 -60.10 -5.12 27.71
CA GLY A 600 -59.09 -5.99 27.11
C GLY A 600 -59.70 -7.23 26.42
N THR A 601 -58.81 -8.17 26.07
CA THR A 601 -59.12 -9.60 25.79
C THR A 601 -59.49 -10.00 24.34
N GLU A 602 -58.50 -10.61 23.67
CA GLU A 602 -58.56 -11.78 22.75
C GLU A 602 -59.18 -11.72 21.32
N ALA A 603 -58.32 -12.16 20.38
CA ALA A 603 -58.55 -13.14 19.31
C ALA A 603 -59.58 -12.94 18.18
N GLY A 604 -59.10 -13.07 16.94
CA GLY A 604 -59.89 -13.36 15.73
C GLY A 604 -59.02 -13.38 14.47
N SER A 605 -59.12 -14.43 13.64
CA SER A 605 -58.30 -14.62 12.42
C SER A 605 -59.15 -14.79 11.15
N GLU A 606 -58.57 -14.41 10.01
CA GLU A 606 -59.00 -14.71 8.64
C GLU A 606 -60.43 -14.35 8.20
N THR A 607 -60.56 -13.37 7.29
CA THR A 607 -60.67 -13.65 5.84
C THR A 607 -60.67 -12.32 5.06
N GLY A 608 -60.10 -12.29 3.86
CA GLY A 608 -59.83 -11.05 3.12
C GLY A 608 -60.78 -10.76 1.95
N THR A 609 -60.63 -9.56 1.37
CA THR A 609 -61.13 -9.16 0.05
C THR A 609 -60.10 -8.26 -0.62
N GLU A 610 -59.83 -8.48 -1.90
CA GLU A 610 -59.03 -7.59 -2.74
C GLU A 610 -59.80 -6.30 -3.05
N ASP A 611 -59.15 -5.14 -2.96
CA ASP A 611 -59.36 -4.02 -3.87
C ASP A 611 -58.06 -3.18 -3.95
N GLY A 612 -57.89 -2.39 -5.01
CA GLY A 612 -56.61 -1.76 -5.36
C GLY A 612 -56.16 -0.63 -4.42
N GLY A 613 -54.94 -0.72 -3.89
CA GLY A 613 -54.27 0.35 -3.14
C GLY A 613 -53.35 1.21 -4.01
N GLU A 614 -53.13 2.46 -3.61
CA GLU A 614 -52.11 3.35 -4.19
C GLU A 614 -50.69 2.90 -3.77
N PRO A 615 -49.62 3.28 -4.50
CA PRO A 615 -48.25 2.95 -4.10
C PRO A 615 -47.90 3.57 -2.74
N GLY A 616 -47.33 2.76 -1.85
CA GLY A 616 -46.89 3.19 -0.53
C GLY A 616 -45.81 4.28 -0.59
N GLY A 617 -45.88 5.27 0.29
CA GLY A 617 -44.91 6.36 0.38
C GLY A 617 -43.56 5.95 1.02
N PRO A 618 -42.62 6.89 1.23
CA PRO A 618 -41.25 6.67 1.70
C PRO A 618 -41.01 5.98 3.06
N GLY A 619 -42.03 5.39 3.67
CA GLY A 619 -41.96 4.62 4.92
C GLY A 619 -42.90 3.42 4.98
N ASP A 620 -43.47 2.99 3.84
CA ASP A 620 -44.17 1.71 3.74
C ASP A 620 -43.13 0.57 3.63
N PRO A 621 -43.20 -0.50 4.45
CA PRO A 621 -42.30 -1.66 4.31
C PRO A 621 -42.42 -2.42 2.97
N GLY A 622 -43.40 -2.09 2.12
CA GLY A 622 -43.46 -2.51 0.70
C GLY A 622 -42.74 -1.58 -0.29
N HIS A 623 -42.34 -0.37 0.12
CA HIS A 623 -41.58 0.56 -0.73
C HIS A 623 -40.14 0.08 -0.89
N ARG A 624 -39.57 0.20 -2.10
CA ARG A 624 -38.16 -0.11 -2.38
C ARG A 624 -37.48 1.02 -3.14
N TRP A 625 -36.19 1.16 -2.92
CA TRP A 625 -35.37 2.24 -3.44
C TRP A 625 -34.46 1.75 -4.57
N LEU A 626 -34.43 2.49 -5.67
CA LEU A 626 -33.36 2.47 -6.64
C LEU A 626 -32.64 3.81 -6.55
N THR A 627 -31.60 3.85 -5.73
CA THR A 627 -30.79 5.05 -5.51
C THR A 627 -29.82 5.23 -6.67
N GLY A 628 -29.64 6.46 -7.15
CA GLY A 628 -28.60 6.78 -8.12
C GLY A 628 -27.82 8.01 -7.70
N TYR A 629 -26.49 7.96 -7.78
CA TYR A 629 -25.65 9.15 -7.65
C TYR A 629 -25.64 9.91 -8.97
N TRP A 630 -25.83 11.23 -8.92
CA TRP A 630 -25.73 12.13 -10.07
C TRP A 630 -24.57 13.10 -9.84
N HIS A 631 -23.62 13.13 -10.78
CA HIS A 631 -22.44 13.97 -10.69
C HIS A 631 -22.78 15.44 -10.91
N ASN A 632 -22.39 16.29 -9.97
CA ASN A 632 -22.30 17.75 -10.13
C ASN A 632 -21.01 18.18 -10.85
N PHE A 633 -20.45 17.32 -11.70
CA PHE A 633 -19.13 17.50 -12.33
C PHE A 633 -19.00 16.61 -13.57
N ASP A 634 -18.01 16.90 -14.43
CA ASP A 634 -17.62 16.05 -15.55
C ASP A 634 -16.36 15.23 -15.17
N ASN A 635 -16.46 13.90 -15.29
CA ASN A 635 -15.36 12.94 -15.12
C ASN A 635 -15.23 11.98 -16.31
N GLY A 636 -15.67 12.39 -17.51
CA GLY A 636 -15.64 11.56 -18.72
C GLY A 636 -16.81 10.58 -18.85
N SER A 637 -17.69 10.49 -17.85
CA SER A 637 -19.00 9.85 -17.95
C SER A 637 -20.01 10.73 -18.70
N THR A 638 -21.25 10.27 -18.89
CA THR A 638 -22.26 11.09 -19.58
C THR A 638 -22.68 12.27 -18.70
N VAL A 639 -22.42 13.50 -19.15
CA VAL A 639 -22.92 14.73 -18.51
C VAL A 639 -24.46 14.81 -18.68
N LEU A 640 -25.18 14.94 -17.56
CA LEU A 640 -26.65 14.88 -17.50
C LEU A 640 -27.23 16.06 -16.71
N ARG A 641 -28.44 16.48 -17.07
CA ARG A 641 -29.34 17.26 -16.19
C ARG A 641 -30.24 16.33 -15.37
N VAL A 642 -30.77 16.82 -14.27
CA VAL A 642 -31.69 16.03 -13.40
C VAL A 642 -32.95 15.64 -14.17
N SER A 643 -33.46 16.49 -15.07
CA SER A 643 -34.56 16.16 -16.00
C SER A 643 -34.27 15.05 -17.01
N GLN A 644 -33.02 14.61 -17.16
CA GLN A 644 -32.63 13.52 -18.07
C GLN A 644 -32.48 12.16 -17.36
N VAL A 645 -32.58 12.12 -16.03
CA VAL A 645 -32.45 10.90 -15.23
C VAL A 645 -33.72 10.03 -15.35
N PRO A 646 -33.64 8.74 -15.73
CA PRO A 646 -34.80 7.86 -15.84
C PRO A 646 -35.64 7.81 -14.55
N ALA A 647 -36.97 7.79 -14.68
CA ALA A 647 -37.90 7.77 -13.54
C ALA A 647 -37.65 6.61 -12.55
N ALA A 648 -37.10 5.49 -13.06
CA ALA A 648 -36.73 4.31 -12.28
C ALA A 648 -35.87 4.60 -11.05
N TYR A 649 -35.00 5.61 -11.09
CA TYR A 649 -34.26 6.08 -9.91
C TYR A 649 -35.17 6.91 -8.98
N ASN A 650 -36.00 6.26 -8.16
CA ASN A 650 -36.93 6.94 -7.26
C ASN A 650 -36.22 7.68 -6.11
N LEU A 651 -34.91 7.48 -5.90
CA LEU A 651 -34.06 8.34 -5.08
C LEU A 651 -32.82 8.78 -5.86
N LEU A 652 -32.52 10.09 -5.83
CA LEU A 652 -31.34 10.69 -6.47
C LEU A 652 -30.43 11.33 -5.42
N ALA A 653 -29.19 10.87 -5.32
CA ALA A 653 -28.15 11.48 -4.50
C ALA A 653 -27.34 12.47 -5.34
N ILE A 654 -27.29 13.73 -4.92
CA ILE A 654 -26.54 14.79 -5.60
C ILE A 654 -25.09 14.78 -5.09
N ALA A 655 -24.15 14.43 -5.96
CA ALA A 655 -22.74 14.24 -5.64
C ALA A 655 -21.91 15.48 -6.04
N PHE A 656 -21.36 16.29 -5.13
CA PHE A 656 -21.41 16.24 -3.66
C PHE A 656 -21.53 17.67 -3.08
N ALA A 657 -21.80 17.77 -1.78
CA ALA A 657 -21.62 19.01 -1.01
C ALA A 657 -20.17 19.20 -0.54
N ASP A 658 -19.68 20.42 -0.64
CA ASP A 658 -18.37 20.86 -0.16
C ASP A 658 -18.40 21.22 1.35
N ASN A 659 -17.22 21.30 1.96
CA ASN A 659 -17.04 21.89 3.30
C ASN A 659 -17.24 23.42 3.27
N LEU A 660 -18.06 23.97 4.17
CA LEU A 660 -18.35 25.41 4.21
C LEU A 660 -17.18 26.18 4.86
N ALA A 661 -16.33 26.77 4.01
CA ALA A 661 -15.20 27.59 4.42
C ALA A 661 -15.55 28.61 5.53
N GLY A 662 -14.85 28.52 6.66
CA GLY A 662 -15.07 29.38 7.84
C GLY A 662 -16.14 28.89 8.82
N THR A 663 -16.85 27.79 8.52
CA THR A 663 -17.87 27.18 9.39
C THR A 663 -17.57 25.69 9.59
N PRO A 664 -16.71 25.31 10.57
CA PRO A 664 -16.33 23.91 10.79
C PRO A 664 -17.54 22.98 10.93
N GLY A 665 -17.50 21.83 10.24
CA GLY A 665 -18.60 20.86 10.18
C GLY A 665 -19.82 21.31 9.36
N GLY A 666 -19.87 22.57 8.91
CA GLY A 666 -20.89 23.04 7.97
C GLY A 666 -20.61 22.61 6.54
N ILE A 667 -21.66 22.49 5.73
CA ILE A 667 -21.60 22.13 4.31
C ILE A 667 -22.13 23.23 3.39
N THR A 668 -21.75 23.18 2.12
CA THR A 668 -22.27 24.05 1.06
C THR A 668 -22.42 23.27 -0.25
N PHE A 669 -23.21 23.76 -1.19
CA PHE A 669 -23.36 23.14 -2.51
C PHE A 669 -23.35 24.19 -3.61
N ASN A 670 -22.45 24.01 -4.58
CA ASN A 670 -22.24 24.89 -5.70
C ASN A 670 -22.47 24.10 -7.00
N LEU A 671 -23.57 24.35 -7.71
CA LEU A 671 -23.84 23.69 -8.99
C LEU A 671 -22.75 24.04 -10.03
N ASP A 672 -22.04 23.05 -10.59
CA ASP A 672 -21.07 23.31 -11.67
C ASP A 672 -21.77 23.64 -12.99
N THR A 673 -22.21 24.88 -13.10
CA THR A 673 -22.80 25.44 -14.32
C THR A 673 -21.79 25.42 -15.50
N GLY A 674 -20.49 25.27 -15.23
CA GLY A 674 -19.42 25.18 -16.23
C GLY A 674 -19.34 23.81 -16.90
N GLY A 675 -18.96 22.78 -16.14
CA GLY A 675 -18.86 21.40 -16.63
C GLY A 675 -20.20 20.84 -17.08
N LEU A 676 -21.30 21.19 -16.41
CA LEU A 676 -22.66 20.76 -16.78
C LEU A 676 -23.25 21.54 -17.97
N GLY A 677 -22.40 22.10 -18.85
CA GLY A 677 -22.79 22.65 -20.14
C GLY A 677 -23.74 23.84 -20.09
N GLY A 678 -23.60 24.72 -19.09
CA GLY A 678 -24.47 25.88 -18.89
C GLY A 678 -25.84 25.55 -18.27
N TYR A 679 -25.96 24.43 -17.57
CA TYR A 679 -27.10 24.09 -16.72
C TYR A 679 -27.12 25.02 -15.49
N THR A 680 -28.11 25.91 -15.40
CA THR A 680 -28.13 26.97 -14.38
C THR A 680 -28.78 26.52 -13.07
N VAL A 681 -28.46 27.19 -11.98
CA VAL A 681 -29.07 26.96 -10.65
C VAL A 681 -30.61 27.00 -10.70
N ASP A 682 -31.20 27.95 -11.43
CA ASP A 682 -32.65 28.02 -11.62
C ASP A 682 -33.23 26.79 -12.36
N GLN A 683 -32.48 26.25 -13.34
CA GLN A 683 -32.87 25.05 -14.08
C GLN A 683 -32.72 23.79 -13.21
N PHE A 684 -31.65 23.69 -12.43
CA PHE A 684 -31.45 22.60 -11.48
C PHE A 684 -32.55 22.54 -10.42
N LYS A 685 -32.87 23.68 -9.78
CA LYS A 685 -33.95 23.77 -8.80
C LYS A 685 -35.33 23.46 -9.41
N ALA A 686 -35.56 23.84 -10.67
CA ALA A 686 -36.79 23.47 -11.39
C ALA A 686 -36.85 21.97 -11.73
N ASP A 687 -35.74 21.36 -12.13
CA ASP A 687 -35.67 19.93 -12.45
C ASP A 687 -35.80 19.05 -11.18
N VAL A 688 -35.22 19.46 -10.05
CA VAL A 688 -35.41 18.82 -8.72
C VAL A 688 -36.88 18.88 -8.31
N ALA A 689 -37.50 20.05 -8.34
CA ALA A 689 -38.92 20.21 -8.02
C ALA A 689 -39.84 19.42 -8.98
N ALA A 690 -39.45 19.29 -10.26
CA ALA A 690 -40.16 18.46 -11.23
C ALA A 690 -40.01 16.96 -10.94
N ARG A 691 -38.87 16.51 -10.41
CA ARG A 691 -38.65 15.12 -9.99
C ARG A 691 -39.52 14.76 -8.78
N GLN A 692 -39.60 15.65 -7.80
CA GLN A 692 -40.46 15.51 -6.62
C GLN A 692 -41.94 15.55 -6.98
N ALA A 693 -42.35 16.44 -7.89
CA ALA A 693 -43.71 16.46 -8.45
C ALA A 693 -44.07 15.19 -9.26
N ALA A 694 -43.08 14.40 -9.67
CA ALA A 694 -43.25 13.08 -10.30
C ALA A 694 -43.12 11.90 -9.31
N GLY A 695 -42.96 12.15 -8.01
CA GLY A 695 -42.90 11.13 -6.97
C GLY A 695 -41.52 10.51 -6.70
N GLY A 696 -40.44 11.09 -7.25
CA GLY A 696 -39.06 10.70 -6.93
C GLY A 696 -38.39 11.69 -5.98
N SER A 697 -37.63 11.20 -5.01
CA SER A 697 -36.93 12.01 -4.00
C SER A 697 -35.51 12.41 -4.43
N VAL A 698 -35.01 13.50 -3.87
CA VAL A 698 -33.66 14.03 -4.13
C VAL A 698 -32.98 14.43 -2.82
N VAL A 699 -31.81 13.88 -2.55
CA VAL A 699 -30.99 14.18 -1.35
C VAL A 699 -29.63 14.76 -1.73
N ILE A 700 -29.05 15.58 -0.85
CA ILE A 700 -27.67 16.05 -1.01
C ILE A 700 -26.71 15.05 -0.38
N SER A 701 -25.72 14.56 -1.13
CA SER A 701 -24.68 13.68 -0.59
C SER A 701 -23.47 14.47 -0.11
N VAL A 702 -22.92 14.07 1.03
CA VAL A 702 -21.77 14.71 1.66
C VAL A 702 -20.62 13.72 1.76
N GLY A 703 -19.54 13.97 1.01
CA GLY A 703 -18.34 13.14 1.01
C GLY A 703 -17.90 12.71 -0.40
N GLY A 704 -17.79 11.40 -0.59
CA GLY A 704 -17.04 10.74 -1.66
C GLY A 704 -15.53 10.89 -1.50
N GLN A 705 -14.77 10.23 -2.39
CA GLN A 705 -13.30 10.12 -2.39
C GLN A 705 -12.50 11.44 -2.23
N ASN A 706 -13.11 12.61 -2.47
CA ASN A 706 -12.46 13.92 -2.36
C ASN A 706 -13.15 14.86 -1.35
N GLY A 707 -14.20 14.41 -0.66
CA GLY A 707 -15.02 15.23 0.23
C GLY A 707 -14.68 15.03 1.71
N HIS A 708 -14.15 16.06 2.36
CA HIS A 708 -13.80 16.03 3.79
C HIS A 708 -14.65 17.00 4.61
N VAL A 709 -15.71 16.48 5.26
CA VAL A 709 -16.56 17.23 6.20
C VAL A 709 -16.48 16.58 7.57
N ASN A 710 -15.63 17.14 8.42
CA ASN A 710 -15.39 16.61 9.77
C ASN A 710 -16.47 17.10 10.74
N VAL A 711 -17.16 16.17 11.39
CA VAL A 711 -18.18 16.44 12.42
C VAL A 711 -17.73 15.79 13.73
N THR A 712 -16.89 16.48 14.49
CA THR A 712 -16.11 15.92 15.61
C THR A 712 -16.52 16.44 16.99
N ASN A 713 -17.46 17.40 17.04
CA ASN A 713 -18.00 17.94 18.29
C ASN A 713 -19.42 18.51 18.11
N ALA A 714 -20.07 18.83 19.23
CA ALA A 714 -21.44 19.34 19.28
C ALA A 714 -21.66 20.66 18.51
N THR A 715 -20.62 21.49 18.31
CA THR A 715 -20.72 22.73 17.52
C THR A 715 -20.74 22.41 16.03
N GLU A 716 -19.84 21.54 15.59
CA GLU A 716 -19.79 21.03 14.22
C GLU A 716 -21.07 20.27 13.86
N ALA A 717 -21.62 19.48 14.78
CA ALA A 717 -22.90 18.79 14.60
C ALA A 717 -24.08 19.75 14.41
N ALA A 718 -24.09 20.87 15.15
CA ALA A 718 -25.09 21.92 14.98
C ALA A 718 -24.89 22.71 13.68
N ASN A 719 -23.64 22.98 13.30
CA ASN A 719 -23.30 23.63 12.02
C ASN A 719 -23.76 22.77 10.85
N PHE A 720 -23.38 21.49 10.81
CA PHE A 720 -23.83 20.51 9.81
C PHE A 720 -25.35 20.56 9.64
N ALA A 721 -26.10 20.31 10.72
CA ALA A 721 -27.55 20.29 10.70
C ALA A 721 -28.19 21.58 10.15
N GLN A 722 -27.68 22.75 10.56
CA GLN A 722 -28.18 24.05 10.08
C GLN A 722 -27.82 24.32 8.61
N THR A 723 -26.62 23.94 8.17
CA THR A 723 -26.20 24.11 6.77
C THR A 723 -26.90 23.15 5.82
N THR A 724 -27.05 21.89 6.20
CA THR A 724 -27.81 20.89 5.42
C THR A 724 -29.27 21.33 5.30
N TRP A 725 -29.88 21.81 6.39
CA TRP A 725 -31.21 22.40 6.35
C TRP A 725 -31.30 23.64 5.46
N ALA A 726 -30.29 24.51 5.46
CA ALA A 726 -30.23 25.65 4.55
C ALA A 726 -30.16 25.21 3.07
N LEU A 727 -29.39 24.17 2.74
CA LEU A 727 -29.32 23.61 1.39
C LEU A 727 -30.64 22.94 0.97
N MET A 728 -31.29 22.17 1.85
CA MET A 728 -32.63 21.63 1.62
C MET A 728 -33.62 22.76 1.29
N GLN A 729 -33.63 23.83 2.08
CA GLN A 729 -34.52 24.98 1.89
C GLN A 729 -34.16 25.84 0.68
N GLU A 730 -32.91 25.85 0.22
CA GLU A 730 -32.48 26.59 -0.97
C GLU A 730 -32.71 25.82 -2.29
N TYR A 731 -32.42 24.52 -2.30
CA TYR A 731 -32.41 23.68 -3.51
C TYR A 731 -33.62 22.74 -3.63
N GLY A 732 -34.36 22.54 -2.54
CA GLY A 732 -35.56 21.71 -2.48
C GLY A 732 -35.34 20.28 -1.97
N PHE A 733 -34.12 19.90 -1.57
CA PHE A 733 -33.79 18.50 -1.22
C PHE A 733 -34.65 17.93 -0.08
N ASP A 734 -35.06 16.66 -0.20
CA ASP A 734 -35.86 15.91 0.77
C ASP A 734 -35.04 15.43 1.98
N GLY A 735 -33.72 15.53 1.91
CA GLY A 735 -32.82 15.11 2.98
C GLY A 735 -31.36 15.01 2.58
N VAL A 736 -30.62 14.15 3.28
CA VAL A 736 -29.16 14.05 3.23
C VAL A 736 -28.70 12.60 3.08
N ASP A 737 -27.60 12.44 2.34
CA ASP A 737 -26.85 11.20 2.21
C ASP A 737 -25.44 11.37 2.80
N ILE A 738 -24.97 10.37 3.55
CA ILE A 738 -23.70 10.39 4.28
C ILE A 738 -22.72 9.41 3.63
N ASP A 739 -21.71 9.96 2.95
CA ASP A 739 -20.74 9.25 2.12
C ASP A 739 -19.29 9.65 2.49
N LEU A 740 -19.04 9.82 3.79
CA LEU A 740 -17.74 10.26 4.32
C LEU A 740 -16.77 9.08 4.40
N GLU A 741 -16.05 8.82 3.31
CA GLU A 741 -15.10 7.69 3.17
C GLU A 741 -13.80 7.85 4.01
N HIS A 742 -13.60 8.99 4.67
CA HIS A 742 -12.39 9.36 5.42
C HIS A 742 -12.56 9.26 6.95
N GLY A 743 -13.48 8.41 7.39
CA GLY A 743 -13.87 8.26 8.79
C GLY A 743 -14.95 9.25 9.24
N ILE A 744 -15.69 8.82 10.26
CA ILE A 744 -16.87 9.52 10.78
C ILE A 744 -16.88 9.43 12.32
N ASN A 745 -17.53 10.37 13.00
CA ASN A 745 -17.82 10.22 14.43
C ASN A 745 -19.31 9.95 14.63
N ALA A 746 -19.64 8.74 15.09
CA ALA A 746 -21.02 8.29 15.25
C ALA A 746 -21.82 9.17 16.21
N THR A 747 -21.19 9.59 17.32
CA THR A 747 -21.85 10.38 18.38
C THR A 747 -22.26 11.75 17.86
N TYR A 748 -21.36 12.45 17.17
CA TYR A 748 -21.64 13.80 16.69
C TYR A 748 -22.39 13.82 15.36
N MET A 749 -22.28 12.81 14.51
CA MET A 749 -23.16 12.67 13.34
C MET A 749 -24.58 12.25 13.74
N GLU A 750 -24.78 11.38 14.73
CA GLU A 750 -26.11 11.15 15.31
C GLU A 750 -26.71 12.48 15.82
N GLN A 751 -25.92 13.25 16.58
CA GLN A 751 -26.35 14.56 17.07
C GLN A 751 -26.69 15.53 15.92
N ALA A 752 -25.98 15.48 14.79
CA ALA A 752 -26.26 16.30 13.62
C ALA A 752 -27.56 15.87 12.93
N LEU A 753 -27.72 14.58 12.64
CA LEU A 753 -28.88 14.02 11.93
C LEU A 753 -30.16 14.11 12.76
N ARG A 754 -30.10 13.95 14.09
CA ARG A 754 -31.25 14.20 14.98
C ARG A 754 -31.62 15.68 15.09
N GLN A 755 -30.65 16.60 14.99
CA GLN A 755 -30.94 18.03 14.85
C GLN A 755 -31.57 18.35 13.49
N LEU A 756 -31.07 17.78 12.39
CA LEU A 756 -31.66 17.93 11.06
C LEU A 756 -33.10 17.41 11.02
N ARG A 757 -33.37 16.24 11.62
CA ARG A 757 -34.72 15.68 11.81
C ARG A 757 -35.65 16.62 12.58
N THR A 758 -35.11 17.38 13.53
CA THR A 758 -35.86 18.38 14.30
C THR A 758 -36.19 19.64 13.48
N LEU A 759 -35.37 19.97 12.47
CA LEU A 759 -35.59 21.10 11.55
C LEU A 759 -36.52 20.74 10.38
N ALA A 760 -36.27 19.60 9.73
CA ALA A 760 -36.98 19.14 8.54
C ALA A 760 -38.28 18.37 8.84
N GLY A 761 -38.40 17.76 10.02
CA GLY A 761 -39.61 17.03 10.44
C GLY A 761 -39.61 15.54 10.11
N ALA A 762 -40.80 14.95 10.10
CA ALA A 762 -41.00 13.49 10.04
C ALA A 762 -40.73 12.86 8.67
N ASP A 763 -40.67 13.68 7.62
CA ASP A 763 -40.52 13.24 6.23
C ASP A 763 -39.06 13.32 5.73
N LEU A 764 -38.12 13.77 6.57
CA LEU A 764 -36.68 13.82 6.26
C LEU A 764 -36.15 12.44 5.85
N ILE A 765 -35.56 12.35 4.66
CA ILE A 765 -34.80 11.19 4.20
C ILE A 765 -33.37 11.24 4.75
N VAL A 766 -32.86 10.10 5.23
CA VAL A 766 -31.46 9.94 5.65
C VAL A 766 -30.92 8.66 5.03
N THR A 767 -29.91 8.79 4.17
CA THR A 767 -29.18 7.63 3.62
C THR A 767 -27.70 7.66 3.94
N MET A 768 -27.04 6.53 3.76
CA MET A 768 -25.62 6.34 4.06
C MET A 768 -25.00 5.43 3.00
N ALA A 769 -23.78 5.71 2.55
CA ALA A 769 -23.00 4.87 1.63
C ALA A 769 -21.65 4.42 2.23
N PRO A 770 -21.68 3.67 3.36
CA PRO A 770 -20.47 3.12 3.98
C PRO A 770 -19.76 2.15 3.03
N GLN A 771 -18.46 1.99 3.22
CA GLN A 771 -17.69 0.94 2.56
C GLN A 771 -18.03 -0.43 3.17
N THR A 772 -17.58 -1.55 2.58
CA THR A 772 -17.77 -2.87 3.21
C THR A 772 -16.96 -3.06 4.49
N ILE A 773 -15.79 -2.41 4.60
CA ILE A 773 -14.94 -2.46 5.80
C ILE A 773 -15.65 -1.88 7.02
N ASP A 774 -16.42 -0.79 6.85
CA ASP A 774 -17.14 -0.04 7.88
C ASP A 774 -18.13 -0.84 8.73
N PHE A 775 -18.53 -2.03 8.25
CA PHE A 775 -19.47 -2.92 8.93
C PHE A 775 -18.84 -4.21 9.48
N GLN A 776 -17.55 -4.49 9.26
CA GLN A 776 -16.94 -5.75 9.71
C GLN A 776 -16.91 -5.88 11.26
N ALA A 777 -16.91 -4.77 12.00
CA ALA A 777 -16.86 -4.79 13.47
C ALA A 777 -17.87 -3.81 14.12
N PRO A 778 -18.51 -4.19 15.24
CA PRO A 778 -19.43 -3.31 15.98
C PRO A 778 -18.73 -2.14 16.69
N THR A 779 -17.40 -2.11 16.65
CA THR A 779 -16.55 -1.00 17.11
C THR A 779 -16.37 0.10 16.07
N TYR A 780 -16.76 -0.10 14.81
CA TYR A 780 -16.61 0.90 13.75
C TYR A 780 -17.72 1.95 13.76
N GLU A 781 -17.38 3.19 13.39
CA GLU A 781 -18.23 4.36 13.60
C GLU A 781 -19.46 4.39 12.68
N TYR A 782 -19.37 3.87 11.45
CA TYR A 782 -20.52 3.70 10.57
C TYR A 782 -21.52 2.65 11.07
N TYR A 783 -21.04 1.49 11.53
CA TYR A 783 -21.87 0.48 12.20
C TYR A 783 -22.59 1.07 13.42
N LYS A 784 -21.86 1.77 14.30
CA LYS A 784 -22.41 2.47 15.46
C LYS A 784 -23.49 3.48 15.04
N LEU A 785 -23.19 4.33 14.07
CA LEU A 785 -24.10 5.37 13.60
C LEU A 785 -25.40 4.78 13.07
N ALA A 786 -25.31 3.82 12.14
CA ALA A 786 -26.50 3.24 11.50
C ALA A 786 -27.45 2.59 12.52
N LEU A 787 -26.92 1.88 13.53
CA LEU A 787 -27.74 1.34 14.61
C LEU A 787 -28.27 2.40 15.57
N ALA A 788 -27.51 3.47 15.82
CA ALA A 788 -27.92 4.58 16.67
C ALA A 788 -29.05 5.42 16.05
N ILE A 789 -29.04 5.65 14.72
CA ILE A 789 -30.05 6.42 13.99
C ILE A 789 -31.13 5.58 13.29
N ARG A 790 -31.21 4.27 13.56
CA ARG A 790 -32.13 3.34 12.85
C ARG A 790 -33.63 3.72 12.91
N ASP A 791 -34.03 4.62 13.82
CA ASP A 791 -35.39 5.17 13.93
C ASP A 791 -35.67 6.34 12.97
N ILE A 792 -34.65 6.87 12.30
CA ILE A 792 -34.73 7.96 11.30
C ILE A 792 -34.00 7.63 9.98
N LEU A 793 -33.27 6.51 9.93
CA LEU A 793 -32.52 6.01 8.78
C LEU A 793 -33.43 5.39 7.72
N THR A 794 -33.35 5.88 6.48
CA THR A 794 -34.13 5.39 5.34
C THR A 794 -33.52 4.13 4.74
N ILE A 795 -32.26 4.20 4.28
CA ILE A 795 -31.53 3.05 3.72
C ILE A 795 -30.00 3.23 3.78
N VAL A 796 -29.28 2.15 4.08
CA VAL A 796 -27.82 2.02 4.00
C VAL A 796 -27.46 1.39 2.66
N ASN A 797 -27.00 2.21 1.73
CA ASN A 797 -26.54 1.84 0.40
C ASN A 797 -25.05 1.47 0.44
N MET A 798 -24.68 0.46 1.23
CA MET A 798 -23.27 0.07 1.39
C MET A 798 -22.59 -0.18 0.02
N GLN A 799 -21.35 0.26 -0.12
CA GLN A 799 -20.58 0.20 -1.37
C GLN A 799 -19.90 -1.17 -1.50
N TYR A 800 -20.44 -2.07 -2.33
CA TYR A 800 -19.91 -3.44 -2.53
C TYR A 800 -18.83 -3.52 -3.62
N TYR A 801 -18.00 -2.47 -3.70
CA TYR A 801 -16.96 -2.27 -4.71
C TYR A 801 -15.73 -1.60 -4.07
N ASN A 802 -14.61 -1.56 -4.80
CA ASN A 802 -13.30 -1.13 -4.29
C ASN A 802 -12.89 -1.81 -2.97
N SER A 803 -13.37 -3.03 -2.73
CA SER A 803 -13.40 -3.69 -1.41
C SER A 803 -12.49 -4.91 -1.29
N GLY A 804 -11.91 -5.41 -2.39
CA GLY A 804 -11.09 -6.63 -2.37
C GLY A 804 -11.85 -7.86 -1.86
N THR A 805 -11.43 -8.38 -0.71
CA THR A 805 -12.03 -9.52 0.01
C THR A 805 -12.46 -9.12 1.41
N MET A 806 -13.62 -9.60 1.87
CA MET A 806 -14.20 -9.27 3.19
C MET A 806 -14.81 -10.50 3.86
N MET A 807 -14.92 -10.48 5.20
CA MET A 807 -15.51 -11.56 5.99
C MET A 807 -17.03 -11.47 5.96
N GLY A 808 -17.71 -12.53 5.52
CA GLY A 808 -19.17 -12.62 5.57
C GLY A 808 -19.69 -12.80 7.00
N CYS A 809 -20.99 -12.60 7.20
CA CYS A 809 -21.64 -12.79 8.51
C CYS A 809 -21.47 -14.20 9.10
N ASN A 810 -21.16 -15.20 8.27
CA ASN A 810 -20.85 -16.59 8.63
C ASN A 810 -19.36 -16.85 8.94
N GLN A 811 -18.53 -15.81 9.00
CA GLN A 811 -17.08 -15.88 9.22
C GLN A 811 -16.32 -16.66 8.12
N GLN A 812 -16.75 -16.50 6.86
CA GLN A 812 -16.02 -16.97 5.67
C GLN A 812 -15.61 -15.80 4.79
N VAL A 813 -14.46 -15.89 4.12
CA VAL A 813 -13.97 -14.84 3.20
C VAL A 813 -14.73 -14.90 1.87
N TYR A 814 -15.16 -13.73 1.38
CA TYR A 814 -15.74 -13.56 0.05
C TYR A 814 -15.03 -12.46 -0.74
N GLY A 815 -14.85 -12.66 -2.04
CA GLY A 815 -14.25 -11.67 -2.96
C GLY A 815 -15.30 -10.85 -3.71
N GLN A 816 -15.05 -9.54 -3.83
CA GLN A 816 -15.91 -8.59 -4.54
C GLN A 816 -16.21 -9.03 -5.98
N GLY A 817 -17.33 -8.54 -6.55
CA GLY A 817 -17.75 -8.95 -7.89
C GLY A 817 -18.37 -10.35 -7.94
N THR A 818 -18.95 -10.81 -6.83
CA THR A 818 -19.73 -12.07 -6.75
C THR A 818 -21.06 -11.85 -6.06
N VAL A 819 -22.07 -12.67 -6.38
CA VAL A 819 -23.36 -12.69 -5.65
C VAL A 819 -23.13 -13.05 -4.18
N ASP A 820 -22.18 -13.95 -3.90
CA ASP A 820 -21.83 -14.37 -2.56
C ASP A 820 -21.30 -13.20 -1.72
N PHE A 821 -20.43 -12.35 -2.27
CA PHE A 821 -20.00 -11.12 -1.61
C PHE A 821 -21.17 -10.19 -1.27
N LEU A 822 -22.05 -9.90 -2.24
CA LEU A 822 -23.21 -9.03 -1.99
C LEU A 822 -24.08 -9.56 -0.85
N THR A 823 -24.36 -10.86 -0.85
CA THR A 823 -25.26 -11.51 0.11
C THR A 823 -24.62 -11.71 1.48
N ALA A 824 -23.36 -12.15 1.55
CA ALA A 824 -22.65 -12.40 2.79
C ALA A 824 -22.27 -11.11 3.53
N GLN A 825 -22.01 -10.01 2.80
CA GLN A 825 -21.76 -8.69 3.36
C GLN A 825 -23.06 -7.99 3.79
N ALA A 826 -24.13 -8.05 2.99
CA ALA A 826 -25.45 -7.53 3.38
C ALA A 826 -26.01 -8.24 4.63
N CYS A 827 -25.72 -9.53 4.78
CA CYS A 827 -26.06 -10.31 5.97
C CYS A 827 -25.49 -9.72 7.28
N ILE A 828 -24.35 -9.01 7.24
CA ILE A 828 -23.76 -8.38 8.44
C ILE A 828 -24.67 -7.26 8.94
N GLN A 829 -25.15 -6.40 8.04
CA GLN A 829 -26.10 -5.32 8.36
C GLN A 829 -27.43 -5.86 8.94
N LEU A 830 -27.92 -6.97 8.37
CA LEU A 830 -29.15 -7.63 8.81
C LEU A 830 -28.98 -8.27 10.20
N GLN A 831 -27.85 -8.94 10.46
CA GLN A 831 -27.52 -9.49 11.78
C GLN A 831 -27.20 -8.42 12.83
N ALA A 832 -26.66 -7.25 12.42
CA ALA A 832 -26.49 -6.08 13.28
C ALA A 832 -27.83 -5.49 13.77
N GLY A 833 -28.93 -5.81 13.09
CA GLY A 833 -30.28 -5.40 13.48
C GLY A 833 -30.82 -4.17 12.72
N LEU A 834 -30.31 -3.88 11.52
CA LEU A 834 -31.03 -3.06 10.55
C LEU A 834 -32.20 -3.86 9.97
N ALA A 835 -33.34 -3.21 9.72
CA ALA A 835 -34.46 -3.88 9.08
C ALA A 835 -34.17 -4.18 7.59
N PRO A 836 -34.77 -5.23 6.98
CA PRO A 836 -34.56 -5.55 5.57
C PRO A 836 -34.76 -4.37 4.61
N HIS A 837 -35.77 -3.52 4.86
CA HIS A 837 -36.05 -2.33 4.07
C HIS A 837 -35.03 -1.18 4.24
N GLN A 838 -34.14 -1.27 5.23
CA GLN A 838 -33.05 -0.31 5.49
C GLN A 838 -31.71 -0.75 4.90
N VAL A 839 -31.64 -1.91 4.24
CA VAL A 839 -30.41 -2.41 3.60
C VAL A 839 -30.52 -2.24 2.07
N GLY A 840 -29.48 -1.68 1.47
CA GLY A 840 -29.36 -1.48 0.02
C GLY A 840 -28.07 -2.07 -0.55
N LEU A 841 -28.11 -2.51 -1.81
CA LEU A 841 -26.94 -3.02 -2.53
C LEU A 841 -26.34 -1.93 -3.43
N GLY A 842 -25.26 -1.27 -3.00
CA GLY A 842 -24.52 -0.27 -3.78
C GLY A 842 -23.51 -0.90 -4.74
N LEU A 843 -23.69 -0.67 -6.05
CA LEU A 843 -22.85 -1.24 -7.12
C LEU A 843 -22.39 -0.16 -8.11
N PRO A 844 -21.23 -0.31 -8.76
CA PRO A 844 -20.86 0.58 -9.84
C PRO A 844 -21.70 0.24 -11.09
N ALA A 845 -22.14 1.26 -11.83
CA ALA A 845 -23.03 1.09 -12.98
C ALA A 845 -22.37 0.37 -14.17
N THR A 846 -21.05 0.48 -14.26
CA THR A 846 -20.18 -0.15 -15.25
C THR A 846 -18.86 -0.55 -14.59
N SER A 847 -18.06 -1.38 -15.25
CA SER A 847 -16.68 -1.68 -14.83
C SER A 847 -15.70 -0.51 -15.01
N GLN A 848 -16.18 0.68 -15.39
CA GLN A 848 -15.39 1.91 -15.53
C GLN A 848 -15.70 2.93 -14.43
N ALA A 849 -16.77 2.72 -13.66
CA ALA A 849 -17.21 3.65 -12.62
C ALA A 849 -16.47 3.46 -11.28
N ALA A 850 -15.83 2.31 -11.07
CA ALA A 850 -15.05 1.94 -9.89
C ALA A 850 -13.93 0.96 -10.28
N GLY A 851 -12.88 0.85 -9.46
CA GLY A 851 -11.72 -0.02 -9.71
C GLY A 851 -11.99 -1.52 -9.54
N GLY A 852 -13.15 -1.91 -8.99
CA GLY A 852 -13.54 -3.31 -8.86
C GLY A 852 -15.03 -3.49 -8.52
N GLY A 853 -15.43 -4.73 -8.25
CA GLY A 853 -16.75 -5.05 -7.69
C GLY A 853 -17.97 -4.95 -8.64
N TYR A 854 -17.80 -4.51 -9.89
CA TYR A 854 -18.90 -4.44 -10.87
C TYR A 854 -19.68 -5.76 -10.99
N GLN A 855 -21.01 -5.65 -11.02
CA GLN A 855 -21.93 -6.76 -11.20
C GLN A 855 -22.94 -6.48 -12.29
N SER A 856 -23.25 -7.52 -13.08
CA SER A 856 -24.39 -7.47 -13.99
C SER A 856 -25.68 -7.23 -13.20
N PRO A 857 -26.66 -6.46 -13.72
CA PRO A 857 -27.93 -6.26 -13.01
C PRO A 857 -28.70 -7.57 -12.74
N SER A 858 -28.45 -8.63 -13.52
CA SER A 858 -28.92 -10.00 -13.24
C SER A 858 -28.29 -10.62 -11.98
N ASN A 859 -27.05 -10.29 -11.64
CA ASN A 859 -26.42 -10.72 -10.39
C ASN A 859 -26.94 -9.91 -9.20
N VAL A 860 -27.18 -8.60 -9.37
CA VAL A 860 -27.77 -7.77 -8.29
C VAL A 860 -29.18 -8.25 -7.94
N THR A 861 -30.02 -8.55 -8.92
CA THR A 861 -31.34 -9.19 -8.66
C THR A 861 -31.22 -10.60 -8.06
N ALA A 862 -30.13 -11.33 -8.34
CA ALA A 862 -29.89 -12.64 -7.71
C ALA A 862 -29.51 -12.50 -6.23
N ALA A 863 -28.71 -11.49 -5.87
CA ALA A 863 -28.40 -11.17 -4.48
C ALA A 863 -29.65 -10.72 -3.70
N LEU A 864 -30.50 -9.89 -4.32
CA LEU A 864 -31.78 -9.47 -3.73
C LEU A 864 -32.74 -10.66 -3.51
N ASP A 865 -32.90 -11.55 -4.50
CA ASP A 865 -33.69 -12.78 -4.34
C ASP A 865 -33.08 -13.73 -3.28
N CYS A 866 -31.75 -13.82 -3.20
CA CYS A 866 -31.06 -14.67 -2.23
C CYS A 866 -31.28 -14.18 -0.79
N LEU A 867 -31.08 -12.90 -0.52
CA LEU A 867 -31.36 -12.30 0.79
C LEU A 867 -32.84 -12.40 1.15
N ALA A 868 -33.74 -12.11 0.20
CA ALA A 868 -35.17 -12.04 0.48
C ALA A 868 -35.88 -13.39 0.59
N THR A 869 -35.41 -14.42 -0.13
CA THR A 869 -36.11 -15.72 -0.28
C THR A 869 -35.22 -16.95 -0.19
N ALA A 870 -33.91 -16.81 0.03
CA ALA A 870 -32.92 -17.89 -0.04
C ALA A 870 -32.90 -18.63 -1.40
N THR A 871 -33.23 -17.93 -2.50
CA THR A 871 -33.18 -18.48 -3.87
C THR A 871 -32.25 -17.66 -4.77
N ARG A 872 -31.71 -18.26 -5.86
CA ARG A 872 -30.68 -17.64 -6.74
C ARG A 872 -29.37 -17.22 -6.06
N CYS A 873 -29.13 -17.71 -4.85
CA CYS A 873 -27.84 -17.63 -4.15
C CYS A 873 -26.70 -18.30 -4.94
N GLY A 874 -25.44 -17.96 -4.58
CA GLY A 874 -24.25 -18.69 -5.01
C GLY A 874 -23.88 -19.79 -4.00
N SER A 875 -22.64 -19.76 -3.51
CA SER A 875 -22.16 -20.61 -2.42
C SER A 875 -22.60 -20.13 -1.02
N PHE A 876 -22.81 -18.83 -0.82
CA PHE A 876 -23.40 -18.29 0.40
C PHE A 876 -24.93 -18.35 0.29
N VAL A 877 -25.57 -18.91 1.32
CA VAL A 877 -27.03 -18.91 1.49
C VAL A 877 -27.33 -18.38 2.90
N PRO A 878 -28.19 -17.36 3.06
CA PRO A 878 -28.58 -16.90 4.40
C PRO A 878 -29.34 -18.02 5.13
N ALA A 879 -29.07 -18.17 6.43
CA ALA A 879 -29.61 -19.29 7.22
C ALA A 879 -31.15 -19.33 7.26
N GLU A 880 -31.80 -18.17 7.17
CA GLU A 880 -33.24 -17.99 6.97
C GLU A 880 -33.45 -16.82 5.98
N PRO A 881 -34.55 -16.78 5.21
CA PRO A 881 -34.87 -15.67 4.30
C PRO A 881 -35.29 -14.42 5.08
N TRP A 882 -34.71 -13.27 4.73
CA TRP A 882 -34.93 -12.00 5.45
C TRP A 882 -36.18 -11.22 4.99
N GLY A 883 -36.80 -11.62 3.87
CA GLY A 883 -37.84 -10.83 3.22
C GLY A 883 -37.28 -9.68 2.37
N PRO A 884 -38.15 -8.88 1.72
CA PRO A 884 -37.73 -7.88 0.73
C PRO A 884 -36.67 -6.91 1.25
N ILE A 885 -35.51 -6.93 0.59
CA ILE A 885 -34.42 -5.98 0.83
C ILE A 885 -34.79 -4.61 0.25
N GLY A 886 -34.42 -3.56 0.98
CA GLY A 886 -34.85 -2.17 0.77
C GLY A 886 -34.53 -1.60 -0.59
N GLY A 887 -33.45 -2.03 -1.23
CA GLY A 887 -33.13 -1.51 -2.55
C GLY A 887 -31.79 -1.89 -3.14
N ALA A 888 -31.46 -1.16 -4.20
CA ALA A 888 -30.12 -1.11 -4.78
C ALA A 888 -29.73 0.35 -5.01
N MET A 889 -28.43 0.60 -5.08
CA MET A 889 -27.84 1.89 -5.36
C MET A 889 -26.85 1.76 -6.52
N THR A 890 -26.66 2.82 -7.30
CA THR A 890 -25.52 2.86 -8.21
C THR A 890 -24.67 4.14 -8.19
N TRP A 891 -23.36 3.89 -8.24
CA TRP A 891 -22.33 4.82 -8.66
C TRP A 891 -22.01 4.57 -10.16
N SER A 892 -22.56 5.32 -11.10
CA SER A 892 -23.48 6.44 -10.96
C SER A 892 -24.47 6.47 -12.12
N VAL A 893 -25.50 7.31 -12.04
CA VAL A 893 -26.48 7.53 -13.11
C VAL A 893 -25.79 8.01 -14.39
N ASN A 894 -24.74 8.83 -14.26
CA ASN A 894 -23.93 9.32 -15.38
C ASN A 894 -23.14 8.19 -16.06
N TRP A 895 -22.71 7.18 -15.32
CA TRP A 895 -22.07 5.98 -15.88
C TRP A 895 -23.08 4.98 -16.46
N ASP A 896 -24.24 4.78 -15.83
CA ASP A 896 -25.32 3.94 -16.41
C ASP A 896 -25.84 4.53 -17.73
N ALA A 897 -25.95 5.85 -17.82
CA ALA A 897 -26.29 6.56 -19.05
C ALA A 897 -25.30 6.27 -20.20
N THR A 898 -24.00 6.24 -19.92
CA THR A 898 -22.96 5.84 -20.89
C THR A 898 -23.18 4.42 -21.42
N ASN A 899 -23.77 3.54 -20.60
CA ASN A 899 -24.09 2.14 -20.93
C ASN A 899 -25.54 1.91 -21.40
N GLY A 900 -26.30 2.98 -21.68
CA GLY A 900 -27.68 2.89 -22.17
C GLY A 900 -28.72 2.53 -21.10
N TYR A 901 -28.45 2.87 -19.84
CA TYR A 901 -29.31 2.67 -18.67
C TYR A 901 -29.60 1.19 -18.32
N GLN A 902 -28.62 0.30 -18.46
CA GLN A 902 -28.82 -1.14 -18.22
C GLN A 902 -29.10 -1.46 -16.74
N PHE A 903 -28.51 -0.70 -15.81
CA PHE A 903 -28.79 -0.85 -14.39
C PHE A 903 -30.21 -0.39 -14.06
N ALA A 904 -30.57 0.84 -14.48
CA ALA A 904 -31.89 1.41 -14.26
C ALA A 904 -33.03 0.59 -14.87
N ASN A 905 -32.88 0.19 -16.15
CA ASN A 905 -33.90 -0.58 -16.87
C ASN A 905 -34.13 -1.97 -16.25
N THR A 906 -33.08 -2.60 -15.70
CA THR A 906 -33.22 -3.93 -15.09
C THR A 906 -33.72 -3.85 -13.65
N LEU A 907 -33.10 -3.01 -12.83
CA LEU A 907 -33.42 -2.95 -11.41
C LEU A 907 -34.72 -2.20 -11.15
N GLY A 908 -35.07 -1.18 -11.93
CA GLY A 908 -36.37 -0.51 -11.78
C GLY A 908 -37.54 -1.47 -12.03
N ALA A 909 -37.45 -2.26 -13.09
CA ALA A 909 -38.42 -3.29 -13.41
C ALA A 909 -38.52 -4.42 -12.36
N TYR A 910 -37.41 -4.76 -11.68
CA TYR A 910 -37.40 -5.76 -10.59
C TYR A 910 -37.87 -5.19 -9.24
N LEU A 911 -37.48 -3.96 -8.92
CA LEU A 911 -37.80 -3.28 -7.66
C LEU A 911 -39.25 -2.76 -7.65
N GLY A 912 -39.82 -2.46 -8.82
CA GLY A 912 -41.12 -1.80 -8.97
C GLY A 912 -41.01 -0.28 -8.99
N THR A 913 -39.84 0.27 -9.33
CA THR A 913 -39.58 1.71 -9.38
C THR A 913 -39.52 2.17 -10.84
N GLY A 914 -40.44 3.05 -11.25
CA GLY A 914 -40.53 3.57 -12.63
C GLY A 914 -41.88 4.18 -13.00
#